data_AF-A0AAJ7J5V3-F1
#
_entry.id   AF-A0AAJ7J5V3-F1
#
_cell.length_a   1.000
_cell.length_b   1.000
_cell.length_c   1.000
_cell.angle_alpha   90.00
_cell.angle_beta   90.00
_cell.angle_gamma   90.00
#
_symmetry.space_group_name_H-M   'P 1'
#
loop_
_entity.id
_entity.type
_entity.pdbx_description
1 polymer ?
#
loop_
_entity_poly.entity_id
_entity_poly.type
_entity_poly.pdbx_seq_one_letter_code
_entity_poly.pdbx_strand_id
1 'polypeptide(L)'
;MADLFLFNRNLNRLSIIFQLLIVCITLFRDSNCLYEDQVGKFDWKQNYVGKIRFAHFDTVSNTKKIIVATEENVIAAINLKSGQILWRRVLEKGEPGNILAIGGIQDGELVTVNGGVPAIVRAWDLATGNIIHEWPIAELNHGRIKDVKWYIKDGVLYHILPTYNNGVEVTSYDAKTGDKLNSRRISAPFITEETECVLAAPYLTCLEGDANLMLFQLHLFESNSQPQWLTINTIFGAGAQGPYKLSVVNGDYNVVSVSADGGQRKRLLLVEEVAVPISRDIDGNANLYTINIDDEKVLLEATYNNGVTEILATELSTSNPIPTISMNVSHNVLFHPVIMASTCLKQSKGITCRHLLSSKDHSVAMVGSNKLIWSREEALARIVGVEIVELPMSDRDREIETEFDQKESVDVYGSWNVLSMMLRRINSQLKQARTFLQSMIINFKQQPSDQRMDLVRDKFGLHKMIVLVTAAGKLYGIETRKGEIIWQLRVPGIRGFSEKEDGIVLYVQRSSRHFPYPPQCALLAEDKNTGNAIVYTFNPITGQPLDGFVSLPYRIKQSMLLHVPIEDFLRGIIILDTRDKVHIYPERAKAVAAKLAKNIYIFTADKNSGVFSGYSLSYSTAEELIAHKVWELLLSPRNQRITRVALKNPIERVHSQGRVLGDRSVLYKYINPNLIAIVTEGVGHAQKNTINLYLLDVVSGAMIFSIAHKRARGPVHTVHSENWIVYSYFNEKSRRTEIASLELYEGKVQSNTTVFSSLATAKLPIVERQAFIFPASIESMRETITEKGITSKHIIVALANGGVLELPWMMVDPRRPVNPESREEGVIPYTPEIPIHMDATINYNQSVFRVAGVHTSPSGLESTCLVFVHGLDLFYTRVAPSKTFDVLKEDFDYYLIVVVLAALVISSYIAKKLASQKAQKQAWK
;
A
#
# COMPACT_ATOMS: atom_id res chain seq x y z
N MET A 1 -2.66 67.90 49.15
CA MET A 1 -1.32 67.71 48.54
C MET A 1 -0.76 66.29 48.70
N ALA A 2 -1.23 65.49 49.68
CA ALA A 2 -0.81 64.09 49.86
C ALA A 2 -1.44 63.09 48.86
N ASP A 3 -2.68 63.31 48.40
CA ASP A 3 -3.36 62.40 47.46
C ASP A 3 -2.81 62.45 46.03
N LEU A 4 -2.24 63.59 45.61
CA LEU A 4 -1.63 63.73 44.28
C LEU A 4 -0.31 62.94 44.16
N PHE A 5 0.40 62.76 45.29
CA PHE A 5 1.65 62.01 45.33
C PHE A 5 1.43 60.49 45.31
N LEU A 6 0.33 60.01 45.90
CA LEU A 6 -0.08 58.60 45.83
C LEU A 6 -0.57 58.20 44.42
N PHE A 7 -1.26 59.11 43.72
CA PHE A 7 -1.74 58.85 42.35
C PHE A 7 -0.59 58.74 41.33
N ASN A 8 0.42 59.62 41.40
CA ASN A 8 1.60 59.56 40.54
C ASN A 8 2.48 58.33 40.79
N ARG A 9 2.53 57.82 42.04
CA ARG A 9 3.30 56.62 42.39
C ARG A 9 2.65 55.34 41.85
N ASN A 10 1.32 55.31 41.76
CA ASN A 10 0.58 54.20 41.15
C ASN A 10 0.64 54.22 39.61
N LEU A 11 0.65 55.40 38.98
CA LEU A 11 0.85 55.55 37.53
C LEU A 11 2.24 55.09 37.07
N ASN A 12 3.31 55.43 37.80
CA ASN A 12 4.65 54.93 37.49
C ASN A 12 4.78 53.41 37.70
N ARG A 13 4.11 52.84 38.72
CA ARG A 13 4.06 51.38 38.88
C ARG A 13 3.30 50.70 37.75
N LEU A 14 2.17 51.25 37.30
CA LEU A 14 1.43 50.75 36.14
C LEU A 14 2.23 50.84 34.84
N SER A 15 2.97 51.94 34.64
CA SER A 15 3.85 52.11 33.47
C SER A 15 5.00 51.10 33.45
N ILE A 16 5.63 50.84 34.60
CA ILE A 16 6.69 49.84 34.74
C ILE A 16 6.14 48.42 34.54
N ILE A 17 4.94 48.13 35.06
CA ILE A 17 4.28 46.84 34.83
C ILE A 17 3.93 46.67 33.35
N PHE A 18 3.46 47.72 32.67
CA PHE A 18 3.14 47.65 31.24
C PHE A 18 4.39 47.52 30.37
N GLN A 19 5.50 48.17 30.73
CA GLN A 19 6.80 47.98 30.07
C GLN A 19 7.38 46.59 30.31
N LEU A 20 7.28 46.05 31.54
CA LEU A 20 7.66 44.67 31.83
C LEU A 20 6.76 43.66 31.10
N LEU A 21 5.46 43.96 30.94
CA LEU A 21 4.54 43.12 30.19
C LEU A 21 4.87 43.13 28.69
N ILE A 22 5.21 44.29 28.12
CA ILE A 22 5.67 44.40 26.73
C ILE A 22 6.99 43.65 26.54
N VAL A 23 7.96 43.80 27.45
CA VAL A 23 9.25 43.09 27.39
C VAL A 23 9.06 41.58 27.55
N CYS A 24 8.18 41.12 28.44
CA CYS A 24 7.81 39.71 28.56
C CYS A 24 7.10 39.20 27.30
N ILE A 25 6.16 39.95 26.72
CA ILE A 25 5.46 39.57 25.49
C ILE A 25 6.42 39.53 24.29
N THR A 26 7.45 40.39 24.24
CA THR A 26 8.49 40.31 23.21
C THR A 26 9.46 39.15 23.43
N LEU A 27 9.83 38.84 24.68
CA LEU A 27 10.70 37.70 25.01
C LEU A 27 10.01 36.34 24.82
N PHE A 28 8.69 36.27 24.99
CA PHE A 28 7.90 35.06 24.68
C PHE A 28 7.64 34.86 23.17
N ARG A 29 8.08 35.79 22.31
CA ARG A 29 7.91 35.69 20.85
C ARG A 29 9.13 35.13 20.11
N ASP A 30 10.24 34.89 20.80
CA ASP A 30 11.52 34.49 20.18
C ASP A 30 11.87 33.00 20.36
N SER A 31 10.90 32.14 20.65
CA SER A 31 11.06 30.68 20.47
C SER A 31 10.46 30.24 19.13
N ASN A 32 10.91 30.81 18.03
CA ASN A 32 10.68 30.25 16.70
C ASN A 32 11.72 29.16 16.46
N CYS A 33 11.38 27.92 16.85
CA CYS A 33 12.08 26.74 16.39
C CYS A 33 11.77 26.50 14.90
N LEU A 34 12.76 26.07 14.12
CA LEU A 34 12.73 26.16 12.65
C LEU A 34 11.89 25.06 11.95
N TYR A 35 11.44 23.98 12.62
CA TYR A 35 10.77 22.86 11.92
C TYR A 35 9.73 22.04 12.75
N GLU A 36 9.11 22.59 13.81
CA GLU A 36 7.99 21.90 14.50
C GLU A 36 6.63 22.21 13.84
N ASP A 37 6.52 23.36 13.18
CA ASP A 37 5.26 23.85 12.64
C ASP A 37 4.80 23.10 11.38
N GLN A 38 5.65 22.31 10.72
CA GLN A 38 5.31 21.56 9.51
C GLN A 38 4.79 20.13 9.77
N VAL A 39 5.02 19.59 10.97
CA VAL A 39 4.58 18.24 11.34
C VAL A 39 3.05 18.17 11.33
N GLY A 40 2.51 17.25 10.53
CA GLY A 40 1.07 17.03 10.38
C GLY A 40 0.36 18.05 9.47
N LYS A 41 1.06 19.01 8.85
CA LYS A 41 0.47 19.92 7.85
C LYS A 41 0.39 19.29 6.46
N PHE A 42 1.42 18.56 6.06
CA PHE A 42 1.58 18.05 4.68
C PHE A 42 1.75 16.53 4.60
N ASP A 43 1.89 15.91 5.75
CA ASP A 43 2.15 14.50 5.93
C ASP A 43 1.10 13.85 6.82
N TRP A 44 0.85 12.58 6.57
CA TRP A 44 -0.06 11.78 7.36
C TRP A 44 0.35 10.32 7.32
N LYS A 45 -0.05 9.60 8.37
CA LYS A 45 0.21 8.17 8.52
C LYS A 45 -1.05 7.43 8.93
N GLN A 46 -1.25 6.26 8.34
CA GLN A 46 -2.33 5.34 8.68
C GLN A 46 -1.76 3.98 9.06
N ASN A 47 -2.21 3.45 10.20
CA ASN A 47 -1.76 2.19 10.76
C ASN A 47 -2.80 1.09 10.56
N TYR A 48 -2.36 -0.04 10.02
CA TYR A 48 -3.19 -1.22 9.82
C TYR A 48 -2.60 -2.44 10.53
N VAL A 49 -3.43 -3.46 10.70
CA VAL A 49 -3.05 -4.76 11.25
C VAL A 49 -3.17 -5.86 10.20
N GLY A 50 -4.00 -5.67 9.18
CA GLY A 50 -4.26 -6.64 8.12
C GLY A 50 -5.43 -7.58 8.45
N LYS A 51 -5.60 -8.63 7.65
CA LYS A 51 -6.74 -9.56 7.79
C LYS A 51 -6.68 -10.33 9.10
N ILE A 52 -7.76 -10.24 9.88
CA ILE A 52 -7.86 -10.89 11.20
C ILE A 52 -8.00 -12.40 11.01
N ARG A 53 -7.16 -13.16 11.73
CA ARG A 53 -7.20 -14.62 11.82
C ARG A 53 -7.77 -15.09 13.15
N PHE A 54 -7.34 -14.46 14.25
CA PHE A 54 -7.87 -14.73 15.58
C PHE A 54 -8.27 -13.43 16.27
N ALA A 55 -9.32 -13.47 17.08
CA ALA A 55 -9.77 -12.34 17.88
C ALA A 55 -10.36 -12.83 19.20
N HIS A 56 -10.04 -12.11 20.29
CA HIS A 56 -10.52 -12.44 21.64
C HIS A 56 -10.76 -11.16 22.42
N PHE A 57 -11.92 -11.07 23.08
CA PHE A 57 -12.22 -9.95 23.96
C PHE A 57 -11.40 -10.02 25.24
N ASP A 58 -10.90 -8.87 25.69
CA ASP A 58 -10.30 -8.79 27.02
C ASP A 58 -11.42 -8.61 28.07
N THR A 59 -11.60 -9.64 28.89
CA THR A 59 -12.55 -9.67 30.01
C THR A 59 -11.90 -9.36 31.36
N VAL A 60 -10.56 -9.37 31.42
CA VAL A 60 -9.78 -9.27 32.67
C VAL A 60 -9.38 -7.81 32.92
N SER A 61 -8.93 -7.10 31.89
CA SER A 61 -8.48 -5.71 32.02
C SER A 61 -9.67 -4.75 32.17
N ASN A 62 -9.50 -3.73 33.00
CA ASN A 62 -10.45 -2.62 33.11
C ASN A 62 -10.56 -1.80 31.80
N THR A 63 -9.50 -1.82 30.98
CA THR A 63 -9.50 -1.21 29.65
C THR A 63 -10.27 -2.07 28.66
N LYS A 64 -11.37 -1.53 28.11
CA LYS A 64 -12.20 -2.18 27.09
C LYS A 64 -11.46 -2.30 25.75
N LYS A 65 -10.77 -3.43 25.53
CA LYS A 65 -10.00 -3.73 24.32
C LYS A 65 -10.30 -5.14 23.77
N ILE A 66 -9.97 -5.34 22.50
CA ILE A 66 -9.99 -6.64 21.83
C ILE A 66 -8.60 -6.96 21.33
N ILE A 67 -8.13 -8.18 21.58
CA ILE A 67 -6.85 -8.66 21.08
C ILE A 67 -7.09 -9.31 19.73
N VAL A 68 -6.31 -8.92 18.73
CA VAL A 68 -6.38 -9.46 17.38
C VAL A 68 -5.01 -9.96 16.92
N ALA A 69 -5.03 -11.08 16.23
CA ALA A 69 -3.89 -11.65 15.52
C ALA A 69 -4.23 -11.79 14.04
N THR A 70 -3.32 -11.36 13.16
CA THR A 70 -3.60 -11.24 11.72
C THR A 70 -2.73 -12.15 10.85
N GLU A 71 -3.16 -12.35 9.60
CA GLU A 71 -2.40 -13.09 8.58
C GLU A 71 -1.10 -12.36 8.19
N GLU A 72 -1.02 -11.05 8.44
CA GLU A 72 0.19 -10.25 8.26
C GLU A 72 1.15 -10.38 9.46
N ASN A 73 1.03 -11.42 10.28
CA ASN A 73 1.85 -11.67 11.48
C ASN A 73 1.90 -10.45 12.42
N VAL A 74 0.74 -9.85 12.68
CA VAL A 74 0.61 -8.72 13.62
C VAL A 74 -0.25 -9.16 14.79
N ILE A 75 0.20 -8.83 16.01
CA ILE A 75 -0.60 -8.92 17.23
C ILE A 75 -0.91 -7.49 17.68
N ALA A 76 -2.17 -7.18 17.94
CA ALA A 76 -2.56 -5.85 18.37
C ALA A 76 -3.71 -5.87 19.38
N ALA A 77 -3.75 -4.85 20.24
CA ALA A 77 -4.93 -4.52 21.02
C ALA A 77 -5.66 -3.34 20.38
N ILE A 78 -6.94 -3.53 20.07
CA ILE A 78 -7.81 -2.50 19.48
C ILE A 78 -8.82 -2.03 20.53
N ASN A 79 -9.04 -0.73 20.62
CA ASN A 79 -10.04 -0.14 21.51
C ASN A 79 -11.46 -0.50 21.04
N LEU A 80 -12.29 -1.03 21.93
CA LEU A 80 -13.66 -1.46 21.60
C LEU A 80 -14.57 -0.31 21.13
N LYS A 81 -14.34 0.93 21.58
CA LYS A 81 -15.18 2.09 21.25
C LYS A 81 -14.72 2.84 20.00
N SER A 82 -13.42 3.11 19.88
CA SER A 82 -12.88 3.95 18.80
C SER A 82 -12.33 3.17 17.62
N GLY A 83 -12.04 1.87 17.78
CA GLY A 83 -11.32 1.10 16.77
C GLY A 83 -9.86 1.51 16.60
N GLN A 84 -9.31 2.36 17.49
CA GLN A 84 -7.90 2.74 17.46
C GLN A 84 -7.01 1.64 18.03
N ILE A 85 -5.80 1.53 17.51
CA ILE A 85 -4.77 0.62 17.98
C ILE A 85 -4.20 1.19 19.30
N LEU A 86 -4.29 0.43 20.39
CA LEU A 86 -3.69 0.78 21.68
C LEU A 86 -2.21 0.40 21.72
N TRP A 87 -1.90 -0.81 21.28
CA TRP A 87 -0.54 -1.29 21.05
C TRP A 87 -0.55 -2.30 19.91
N ARG A 88 0.60 -2.45 19.25
CA ARG A 88 0.79 -3.35 18.11
C ARG A 88 2.21 -3.88 18.08
N ARG A 89 2.34 -5.17 17.80
CA ARG A 89 3.61 -5.87 17.57
C ARG A 89 3.59 -6.51 16.19
N VAL A 90 4.50 -6.06 15.35
CA VAL A 90 4.71 -6.61 14.01
C VAL A 90 5.80 -7.67 14.14
N LEU A 91 5.46 -8.92 13.89
CA LEU A 91 6.38 -10.04 14.02
C LEU A 91 7.21 -10.23 12.74
N GLU A 92 8.03 -11.26 12.71
CA GLU A 92 8.90 -11.62 11.60
C GLU A 92 8.10 -11.86 10.29
N LYS A 93 8.73 -11.61 9.15
CA LYS A 93 8.10 -11.81 7.82
C LYS A 93 8.15 -13.29 7.43
N GLY A 94 7.12 -13.75 6.74
CA GLY A 94 7.04 -15.13 6.24
C GLY A 94 6.65 -16.14 7.32
N GLU A 95 7.08 -17.39 7.14
CA GLU A 95 6.72 -18.50 8.04
C GLU A 95 7.10 -18.27 9.51
N PRO A 96 8.30 -17.75 9.87
CA PRO A 96 8.70 -17.60 11.27
C PRO A 96 7.77 -16.73 12.12
N GLY A 97 7.10 -15.73 11.51
CA GLY A 97 6.15 -14.89 12.24
C GLY A 97 4.71 -15.40 12.21
N ASN A 98 4.40 -16.45 11.43
CA ASN A 98 3.03 -16.93 11.23
C ASN A 98 2.41 -17.33 12.57
N ILE A 99 1.29 -16.71 12.93
CA ILE A 99 0.60 -16.98 14.20
C ILE A 99 -0.25 -18.23 14.01
N LEU A 100 0.09 -19.32 14.69
CA LEU A 100 -0.60 -20.61 14.58
C LEU A 100 -1.73 -20.75 15.60
N ALA A 101 -1.54 -20.24 16.81
CA ALA A 101 -2.53 -20.27 17.88
C ALA A 101 -2.35 -19.11 18.86
N ILE A 102 -3.43 -18.81 19.59
CA ILE A 102 -3.53 -17.78 20.61
C ILE A 102 -4.40 -18.29 21.77
N GLY A 103 -4.05 -17.96 23.01
CA GLY A 103 -4.83 -18.34 24.19
C GLY A 103 -4.33 -17.69 25.48
N GLY A 104 -4.86 -18.13 26.63
CA GLY A 104 -4.46 -17.66 27.97
C GLY A 104 -5.10 -16.33 28.43
N ILE A 105 -5.82 -15.63 27.56
CA ILE A 105 -6.29 -14.25 27.79
C ILE A 105 -7.18 -14.13 29.03
N GLN A 106 -7.95 -15.17 29.36
CA GLN A 106 -8.82 -15.21 30.54
C GLN A 106 -8.02 -15.27 31.86
N ASP A 107 -6.76 -15.71 31.82
CA ASP A 107 -5.84 -15.79 32.96
C ASP A 107 -5.04 -14.50 33.16
N GLY A 108 -5.30 -13.46 32.36
CA GLY A 108 -4.62 -12.16 32.42
C GLY A 108 -3.32 -12.09 31.62
N GLU A 109 -2.94 -13.15 30.91
CA GLU A 109 -1.75 -13.21 30.06
C GLU A 109 -2.11 -13.64 28.63
N LEU A 110 -1.37 -13.18 27.63
CA LEU A 110 -1.59 -13.60 26.25
C LEU A 110 -0.48 -14.56 25.85
N VAL A 111 -0.81 -15.77 25.41
CA VAL A 111 0.17 -16.72 24.88
C VAL A 111 -0.08 -16.92 23.39
N THR A 112 0.97 -16.84 22.58
CA THR A 112 0.91 -17.15 21.15
C THR A 112 1.94 -18.20 20.76
N VAL A 113 1.58 -19.01 19.78
CA VAL A 113 2.51 -19.91 19.10
C VAL A 113 2.74 -19.38 17.69
N ASN A 114 4.00 -19.15 17.37
CA ASN A 114 4.45 -18.56 16.12
C ASN A 114 5.38 -19.51 15.37
N GLY A 115 5.44 -19.37 14.05
CA GLY A 115 6.50 -20.01 13.26
C GLY A 115 6.13 -21.36 12.67
N GLY A 116 7.17 -22.17 12.43
CA GLY A 116 7.08 -23.52 11.91
C GLY A 116 8.15 -24.37 12.58
N VAL A 117 9.37 -24.39 12.02
CA VAL A 117 10.50 -25.13 12.60
C VAL A 117 11.70 -24.20 12.83
N PRO A 118 12.06 -23.87 14.09
CA PRO A 118 11.30 -24.18 15.32
C PRO A 118 10.02 -23.32 15.44
N ALA A 119 9.03 -23.84 16.15
CA ALA A 119 7.89 -23.05 16.60
C ALA A 119 8.32 -22.24 17.83
N ILE A 120 7.91 -20.99 17.94
CA ILE A 120 8.29 -20.09 19.03
C ILE A 120 7.03 -19.80 19.84
N VAL A 121 7.09 -20.06 21.14
CA VAL A 121 6.02 -19.75 22.08
C VAL A 121 6.37 -18.44 22.78
N ARG A 122 5.44 -17.49 22.76
CA ARG A 122 5.60 -16.16 23.35
C ARG A 122 4.48 -15.88 24.33
N ALA A 123 4.83 -15.50 25.54
CA ALA A 123 3.91 -14.91 26.51
C ALA A 123 4.02 -13.39 26.46
N TRP A 124 2.88 -12.70 26.43
CA TRP A 124 2.76 -11.26 26.27
C TRP A 124 1.98 -10.66 27.44
N ASP A 125 2.41 -9.50 27.88
CA ASP A 125 1.62 -8.66 28.77
C ASP A 125 0.47 -8.03 27.98
N LEU A 126 -0.77 -8.31 28.39
CA LEU A 126 -1.97 -7.76 27.76
C LEU A 126 -2.02 -6.23 27.83
N ALA A 127 -1.48 -5.60 28.88
CA ALA A 127 -1.54 -4.17 29.08
C ALA A 127 -0.63 -3.41 28.12
N THR A 128 0.65 -3.79 28.06
CA THR A 128 1.67 -3.08 27.26
C THR A 128 1.97 -3.73 25.91
N GLY A 129 1.57 -4.99 25.71
CA GLY A 129 1.95 -5.79 24.55
C GLY A 129 3.44 -6.14 24.54
N ASN A 130 4.15 -6.09 25.67
CA ASN A 130 5.54 -6.51 25.79
C ASN A 130 5.65 -8.03 25.94
N ILE A 131 6.75 -8.61 25.46
CA ILE A 131 7.04 -10.03 25.67
C ILE A 131 7.52 -10.23 27.11
N ILE A 132 6.96 -11.22 27.80
CA ILE A 132 7.33 -11.65 29.15
C ILE A 132 8.30 -12.84 29.06
N HIS A 133 7.91 -13.86 28.30
CA HIS A 133 8.68 -15.09 28.10
C HIS A 133 8.68 -15.49 26.62
N GLU A 134 9.80 -16.01 26.15
CA GLU A 134 9.96 -16.58 24.80
C GLU A 134 10.79 -17.85 24.90
N TRP A 135 10.29 -18.94 24.31
CA TRP A 135 11.02 -20.20 24.24
C TRP A 135 10.67 -20.98 22.95
N PRO A 136 11.65 -21.69 22.34
CA PRO A 136 11.43 -22.44 21.12
C PRO A 136 11.04 -23.91 21.37
N ILE A 137 10.22 -24.45 20.47
CA ILE A 137 9.94 -25.88 20.31
C ILE A 137 10.60 -26.32 19.00
N ALA A 138 11.66 -27.13 19.11
CA ALA A 138 12.30 -27.72 17.96
C ALA A 138 11.44 -28.87 17.42
N GLU A 139 10.92 -28.73 16.21
CA GLU A 139 10.17 -29.78 15.53
C GLU A 139 11.08 -30.48 14.50
N LEU A 140 11.17 -31.81 14.58
CA LEU A 140 12.16 -32.60 13.83
C LEU A 140 11.78 -32.88 12.38
N ASN A 141 10.53 -32.60 11.96
CA ASN A 141 9.99 -33.02 10.66
C ASN A 141 9.39 -31.87 9.85
N HIS A 142 10.22 -31.19 9.05
CA HIS A 142 9.82 -30.07 8.18
C HIS A 142 8.63 -30.34 7.23
N GLY A 143 8.40 -31.60 6.83
CA GLY A 143 7.32 -31.95 5.90
C GLY A 143 5.91 -32.02 6.52
N ARG A 144 5.78 -31.96 7.85
CA ARG A 144 4.52 -32.30 8.56
C ARG A 144 3.92 -31.15 9.38
N ILE A 145 4.45 -29.93 9.21
CA ILE A 145 4.07 -28.72 9.96
C ILE A 145 2.56 -28.40 9.82
N LYS A 146 1.96 -28.72 8.66
CA LYS A 146 0.54 -28.41 8.39
C LYS A 146 -0.43 -29.25 9.23
N ASP A 147 0.00 -30.42 9.69
CA ASP A 147 -0.84 -31.34 10.44
C ASP A 147 -0.84 -31.03 11.94
N VAL A 148 0.17 -30.30 12.41
CA VAL A 148 0.34 -29.92 13.81
C VAL A 148 -0.81 -29.03 14.25
N LYS A 149 -1.43 -29.38 15.38
CA LYS A 149 -2.46 -28.57 16.02
C LYS A 149 -1.97 -28.08 17.37
N TRP A 150 -2.40 -26.87 17.72
CA TRP A 150 -2.00 -26.19 18.95
C TRP A 150 -3.24 -25.81 19.74
N TYR A 151 -3.19 -26.02 21.05
CA TYR A 151 -4.25 -25.61 21.97
C TYR A 151 -3.64 -25.07 23.25
N ILE A 152 -4.18 -23.97 23.77
CA ILE A 152 -3.70 -23.30 24.97
C ILE A 152 -4.87 -23.18 25.93
N LYS A 153 -4.72 -23.72 27.15
CA LYS A 153 -5.73 -23.64 28.21
C LYS A 153 -5.08 -23.68 29.57
N ASP A 154 -5.56 -22.85 30.50
CA ASP A 154 -5.17 -22.85 31.92
C ASP A 154 -3.64 -22.81 32.12
N GLY A 155 -2.94 -21.94 31.37
CA GLY A 155 -1.48 -21.84 31.40
C GLY A 155 -0.70 -23.02 30.81
N VAL A 156 -1.37 -24.02 30.23
CA VAL A 156 -0.75 -25.19 29.59
C VAL A 156 -0.87 -25.10 28.08
N LEU A 157 0.25 -25.32 27.39
CA LEU A 157 0.32 -25.45 25.93
C LEU A 157 0.28 -26.93 25.55
N TYR A 158 -0.68 -27.31 24.72
CA TYR A 158 -0.79 -28.64 24.12
C TYR A 158 -0.31 -28.61 22.68
N HIS A 159 0.72 -29.41 22.41
CA HIS A 159 1.28 -29.67 21.10
C HIS A 159 0.80 -31.04 20.62
N ILE A 160 -0.03 -31.04 19.57
CA ILE A 160 -0.76 -32.21 19.08
C ILE A 160 -0.22 -32.57 17.69
N LEU A 161 0.45 -33.72 17.60
CA LEU A 161 1.07 -34.24 16.39
C LEU A 161 0.39 -35.55 15.96
N PRO A 162 -0.47 -35.52 14.92
CA PRO A 162 -1.01 -36.75 14.35
C PRO A 162 0.08 -37.51 13.57
N THR A 163 0.17 -38.83 13.75
CA THR A 163 1.03 -39.75 13.01
C THR A 163 0.18 -40.69 12.18
N TYR A 164 0.33 -40.64 10.85
CA TYR A 164 -0.49 -41.43 9.93
C TYR A 164 -0.39 -42.92 10.22
N ASN A 165 -1.52 -43.63 10.12
CA ASN A 165 -1.65 -45.08 10.35
C ASN A 165 -1.18 -45.56 11.73
N ASN A 166 -1.04 -44.67 12.71
CA ASN A 166 -0.49 -45.03 14.02
C ASN A 166 -1.27 -44.38 15.17
N GLY A 167 -1.21 -43.06 15.29
CA GLY A 167 -1.84 -42.39 16.43
C GLY A 167 -1.55 -40.92 16.56
N VAL A 168 -2.07 -40.29 17.60
CA VAL A 168 -1.85 -38.87 17.90
C VAL A 168 -0.94 -38.77 19.11
N GLU A 169 0.18 -38.05 18.97
CA GLU A 169 1.04 -37.67 20.08
C GLU A 169 0.60 -36.32 20.64
N VAL A 170 0.30 -36.27 21.93
CA VAL A 170 -0.08 -35.04 22.64
C VAL A 170 0.98 -34.78 23.69
N THR A 171 1.72 -33.68 23.52
CA THR A 171 2.72 -33.20 24.47
C THR A 171 2.22 -31.93 25.13
N SER A 172 2.22 -31.89 26.46
CA SER A 172 1.85 -30.70 27.21
C SER A 172 3.09 -30.03 27.80
N TYR A 173 3.14 -28.72 27.67
CA TYR A 173 4.21 -27.86 28.18
C TYR A 173 3.60 -26.78 29.07
N ASP A 174 4.33 -26.37 30.09
CA ASP A 174 4.01 -25.13 30.79
C ASP A 174 4.23 -23.94 29.85
N ALA A 175 3.21 -23.11 29.66
CA ALA A 175 3.25 -22.06 28.63
C ALA A 175 4.29 -20.97 28.92
N LYS A 176 4.69 -20.76 30.19
CA LYS A 176 5.61 -19.70 30.59
C LYS A 176 7.06 -20.16 30.59
N THR A 177 7.32 -21.32 31.19
CA THR A 177 8.66 -21.88 31.38
C THR A 177 9.13 -22.71 30.19
N GLY A 178 8.18 -23.30 29.45
CA GLY A 178 8.48 -24.28 28.41
C GLY A 178 8.82 -25.67 28.95
N ASP A 179 8.66 -25.89 30.26
CA ASP A 179 8.92 -27.18 30.86
C ASP A 179 7.93 -28.22 30.35
N LYS A 180 8.45 -29.36 29.90
CA LYS A 180 7.63 -30.47 29.42
C LYS A 180 6.92 -31.12 30.62
N LEU A 181 5.59 -31.02 30.66
CA LEU A 181 4.77 -31.55 31.74
C LEU A 181 4.44 -33.03 31.51
N ASN A 182 3.89 -33.38 30.34
CA ASN A 182 3.45 -34.73 30.03
C ASN A 182 3.54 -35.02 28.52
N SER A 183 3.67 -36.30 28.16
CA SER A 183 3.73 -36.81 26.78
C SER A 183 2.88 -38.07 26.71
N ARG A 184 1.88 -38.10 25.84
CA ARG A 184 1.05 -39.28 25.63
C ARG A 184 0.87 -39.55 24.15
N ARG A 185 0.63 -40.82 23.84
CA ARG A 185 0.31 -41.27 22.49
C ARG A 185 -0.99 -42.05 22.53
N ILE A 186 -1.93 -41.64 21.70
CA ILE A 186 -3.26 -42.24 21.60
C ILE A 186 -3.35 -42.96 20.26
N SER A 187 -3.76 -44.23 20.27
CA SER A 187 -3.88 -45.02 19.04
C SER A 187 -5.01 -44.46 18.16
N ALA A 188 -4.69 -44.13 16.91
CA ALA A 188 -5.61 -43.55 15.94
C ALA A 188 -5.21 -44.01 14.52
N PRO A 189 -5.35 -45.31 14.21
CA PRO A 189 -4.91 -45.87 12.93
C PRO A 189 -5.75 -45.38 11.74
N PHE A 190 -6.93 -44.83 11.99
CA PHE A 190 -7.83 -44.28 10.97
C PHE A 190 -7.32 -42.96 10.37
N ILE A 191 -6.35 -42.28 10.98
CA ILE A 191 -5.80 -41.03 10.45
C ILE A 191 -4.82 -41.37 9.31
N THR A 192 -5.23 -41.08 8.08
CA THR A 192 -4.44 -41.25 6.85
C THR A 192 -4.17 -39.89 6.19
N GLU A 193 -3.38 -39.86 5.10
CA GLU A 193 -3.17 -38.64 4.31
C GLU A 193 -4.48 -38.08 3.70
N GLU A 194 -5.49 -38.92 3.52
CA GLU A 194 -6.79 -38.55 2.94
C GLU A 194 -7.81 -38.10 4.00
N THR A 195 -7.51 -38.27 5.29
CA THR A 195 -8.42 -37.86 6.37
C THR A 195 -8.35 -36.36 6.66
N GLU A 196 -9.51 -35.70 6.69
CA GLU A 196 -9.61 -34.29 7.09
C GLU A 196 -9.87 -34.21 8.60
N CYS A 197 -8.88 -33.79 9.39
CA CYS A 197 -8.99 -33.65 10.84
C CYS A 197 -9.04 -32.18 11.30
N VAL A 198 -10.00 -31.88 12.16
CA VAL A 198 -10.17 -30.58 12.80
C VAL A 198 -10.18 -30.70 14.32
N LEU A 199 -9.64 -29.69 15.00
CA LEU A 199 -9.51 -29.68 16.46
C LEU A 199 -10.62 -28.82 17.09
N ALA A 200 -11.55 -29.46 17.79
CA ALA A 200 -12.51 -28.83 18.70
C ALA A 200 -12.12 -29.23 20.13
N ALA A 201 -10.99 -28.67 20.61
CA ALA A 201 -10.31 -29.12 21.81
C ALA A 201 -11.24 -29.18 23.04
N PRO A 202 -11.29 -30.32 23.77
CA PRO A 202 -10.27 -31.36 23.84
C PRO A 202 -10.43 -32.49 22.80
N TYR A 203 -11.37 -32.39 21.86
CA TYR A 203 -11.67 -33.44 20.91
C TYR A 203 -11.03 -33.19 19.53
N LEU A 204 -10.43 -34.22 18.96
CA LEU A 204 -10.02 -34.25 17.57
C LEU A 204 -11.08 -34.99 16.76
N THR A 205 -11.68 -34.30 15.79
CA THR A 205 -12.70 -34.86 14.92
C THR A 205 -12.12 -35.02 13.51
N CYS A 206 -12.17 -36.22 12.95
CA CYS A 206 -11.63 -36.55 11.64
C CYS A 206 -12.73 -37.12 10.75
N LEU A 207 -12.76 -36.70 9.49
CA LEU A 207 -13.63 -37.25 8.46
C LEU A 207 -12.81 -38.17 7.55
N GLU A 208 -13.24 -39.42 7.44
CA GLU A 208 -12.69 -40.38 6.47
C GLU A 208 -13.28 -40.12 5.08
N GLY A 209 -12.43 -40.22 4.04
CA GLY A 209 -12.78 -39.89 2.65
C GLY A 209 -13.86 -40.78 2.01
N ASP A 210 -14.07 -40.59 0.70
CA ASP A 210 -15.23 -41.01 -0.12
C ASP A 210 -15.67 -42.49 -0.01
N ALA A 211 -14.88 -43.40 0.57
CA ALA A 211 -15.19 -44.82 0.63
C ALA A 211 -16.20 -45.22 1.73
N ASN A 212 -16.11 -44.64 2.94
CA ASN A 212 -16.92 -45.07 4.10
C ASN A 212 -17.64 -43.93 4.84
N LEU A 213 -17.31 -42.66 4.56
CA LEU A 213 -17.95 -41.45 5.13
C LEU A 213 -18.22 -41.54 6.64
N MET A 214 -17.21 -42.03 7.38
CA MET A 214 -17.26 -42.11 8.84
C MET A 214 -16.55 -40.90 9.45
N LEU A 215 -17.18 -40.36 10.49
CA LEU A 215 -16.64 -39.30 11.31
C LEU A 215 -16.12 -39.90 12.61
N PHE A 216 -14.81 -39.83 12.81
CA PHE A 216 -14.15 -40.31 14.01
C PHE A 216 -13.92 -39.15 14.99
N GLN A 217 -14.14 -39.41 16.27
CA GLN A 217 -13.88 -38.46 17.35
C GLN A 217 -12.96 -39.10 18.38
N LEU A 218 -11.95 -38.34 18.79
CA LEU A 218 -10.95 -38.78 19.76
C LEU A 218 -10.79 -37.74 20.88
N HIS A 219 -10.96 -38.15 22.14
CA HIS A 219 -10.70 -37.29 23.29
C HIS A 219 -9.19 -37.23 23.56
N LEU A 220 -8.55 -36.08 23.33
CA LEU A 220 -7.09 -35.96 23.38
C LEU A 220 -6.52 -35.92 24.80
N PHE A 221 -7.35 -35.58 25.80
CA PHE A 221 -6.88 -35.32 27.16
C PHE A 221 -7.14 -36.43 28.18
N GLU A 222 -7.64 -37.59 27.75
CA GLU A 222 -7.88 -38.76 28.60
C GLU A 222 -6.91 -39.89 28.30
N SER A 223 -6.60 -40.71 29.30
CA SER A 223 -5.56 -41.74 29.21
C SER A 223 -6.00 -43.00 28.44
N ASN A 224 -7.30 -43.29 28.41
CA ASN A 224 -7.89 -44.52 27.82
C ASN A 224 -9.05 -44.20 26.86
N SER A 225 -8.98 -43.10 26.11
CA SER A 225 -10.04 -42.75 25.16
C SER A 225 -10.04 -43.71 23.96
N GLN A 226 -11.13 -44.42 23.73
CA GLN A 226 -11.35 -45.11 22.45
C GLN A 226 -11.97 -44.14 21.44
N PRO A 227 -11.61 -44.25 20.14
CA PRO A 227 -12.23 -43.44 19.11
C PRO A 227 -13.71 -43.80 18.99
N GLN A 228 -14.57 -42.79 19.07
CA GLN A 228 -15.98 -42.92 18.73
C GLN A 228 -16.16 -42.66 17.24
N TRP A 229 -17.20 -43.24 16.63
CA TRP A 229 -17.50 -43.01 15.23
C TRP A 229 -19.00 -42.76 15.01
N LEU A 230 -19.30 -41.88 14.07
CA LEU A 230 -20.63 -41.66 13.53
C LEU A 230 -20.60 -41.83 12.02
N THR A 231 -21.72 -42.28 11.45
CA THR A 231 -21.88 -42.35 9.99
C THR A 231 -22.56 -41.10 9.48
N ILE A 232 -22.25 -40.68 8.26
CA ILE A 232 -22.91 -39.51 7.66
C ILE A 232 -24.44 -39.63 7.61
N ASN A 233 -24.96 -40.85 7.49
CA ASN A 233 -26.39 -41.15 7.53
C ASN A 233 -27.04 -40.80 8.88
N THR A 234 -26.30 -40.92 9.99
CA THR A 234 -26.79 -40.47 11.30
C THR A 234 -26.83 -38.95 11.42
N ILE A 235 -26.00 -38.24 10.66
CA ILE A 235 -25.91 -36.78 10.68
C ILE A 235 -26.98 -36.18 9.78
N PHE A 236 -27.08 -36.61 8.51
CA PHE A 236 -27.96 -36.01 7.51
C PHE A 236 -29.23 -36.81 7.17
N GLY A 237 -29.32 -38.08 7.57
CA GLY A 237 -30.33 -39.01 7.08
C GLY A 237 -30.00 -39.57 5.68
N ALA A 238 -30.92 -40.39 5.14
CA ALA A 238 -30.79 -40.90 3.77
C ALA A 238 -31.04 -39.77 2.75
N GLY A 239 -30.08 -39.52 1.86
CA GLY A 239 -30.24 -38.58 0.73
C GLY A 239 -29.27 -37.40 0.67
N ALA A 240 -28.27 -37.31 1.55
CA ALA A 240 -27.19 -36.33 1.39
C ALA A 240 -26.19 -36.73 0.30
N GLN A 241 -25.75 -35.75 -0.48
CA GLN A 241 -24.76 -35.92 -1.53
C GLN A 241 -23.45 -35.21 -1.15
N GLY A 242 -22.33 -35.89 -1.41
CA GLY A 242 -21.00 -35.30 -1.24
C GLY A 242 -20.69 -34.20 -2.27
N PRO A 243 -19.56 -33.47 -2.12
CA PRO A 243 -18.51 -33.68 -1.12
C PRO A 243 -18.90 -33.17 0.27
N TYR A 244 -18.53 -33.93 1.30
CA TYR A 244 -18.66 -33.52 2.69
C TYR A 244 -17.40 -32.80 3.15
N LYS A 245 -17.56 -31.72 3.92
CA LYS A 245 -16.43 -30.96 4.43
C LYS A 245 -16.60 -30.70 5.92
N LEU A 246 -15.51 -30.85 6.66
CA LEU A 246 -15.46 -30.68 8.10
C LEU A 246 -14.90 -29.29 8.46
N SER A 247 -15.60 -28.53 9.31
CA SER A 247 -15.11 -27.24 9.82
C SER A 247 -15.44 -27.02 11.29
N VAL A 248 -14.49 -26.47 12.05
CA VAL A 248 -14.71 -26.07 13.46
C VAL A 248 -15.54 -24.81 13.51
N VAL A 249 -16.50 -24.77 14.43
CA VAL A 249 -17.23 -23.56 14.78
C VAL A 249 -16.47 -22.88 15.91
N ASN A 250 -16.04 -21.64 15.69
CA ASN A 250 -15.31 -20.87 16.70
C ASN A 250 -16.27 -20.46 17.84
N GLY A 251 -15.76 -20.42 19.07
CA GLY A 251 -16.52 -19.92 20.22
C GLY A 251 -16.14 -20.62 21.52
N ASP A 252 -17.03 -20.52 22.51
CA ASP A 252 -16.81 -21.04 23.87
C ASP A 252 -17.03 -22.56 23.98
N TYR A 253 -17.72 -23.17 23.02
CA TYR A 253 -18.11 -24.58 23.04
C TYR A 253 -17.53 -25.37 21.86
N ASN A 254 -17.30 -26.66 22.11
CA ASN A 254 -16.71 -27.60 21.15
C ASN A 254 -17.78 -28.05 20.16
N VAL A 255 -17.92 -27.31 19.07
CA VAL A 255 -18.89 -27.59 18.02
C VAL A 255 -18.18 -27.73 16.69
N VAL A 256 -18.53 -28.78 15.97
CA VAL A 256 -18.04 -29.04 14.62
C VAL A 256 -19.22 -28.97 13.65
N SER A 257 -18.99 -28.39 12.49
CA SER A 257 -19.95 -28.29 11.42
C SER A 257 -19.54 -29.22 10.28
N VAL A 258 -20.51 -29.96 9.74
CA VAL A 258 -20.35 -30.77 8.53
C VAL A 258 -21.20 -30.12 7.45
N SER A 259 -20.61 -29.80 6.30
CA SER A 259 -21.36 -29.31 5.14
C SER A 259 -21.62 -30.44 4.14
N ALA A 260 -22.81 -30.44 3.51
CA ALA A 260 -23.23 -31.40 2.49
C ALA A 260 -23.84 -30.69 1.27
N ASP A 261 -24.16 -31.45 0.22
CA ASP A 261 -24.81 -31.01 -1.03
C ASP A 261 -24.06 -29.87 -1.73
N GLY A 262 -22.75 -30.05 -1.93
CA GLY A 262 -21.90 -29.01 -2.53
C GLY A 262 -21.75 -27.76 -1.65
N GLY A 263 -22.00 -27.87 -0.35
CA GLY A 263 -21.86 -26.79 0.63
C GLY A 263 -23.10 -25.91 0.81
N GLN A 264 -24.26 -26.33 0.29
CA GLN A 264 -25.52 -25.59 0.41
C GLN A 264 -26.17 -25.71 1.79
N ARG A 265 -25.92 -26.80 2.52
CA ARG A 265 -26.42 -27.01 3.89
C ARG A 265 -25.32 -27.43 4.85
N LYS A 266 -25.47 -27.04 6.10
CA LYS A 266 -24.59 -27.40 7.23
C LYS A 266 -25.42 -28.03 8.34
N ARG A 267 -24.86 -29.05 8.99
CA ARG A 267 -25.35 -29.57 10.27
C ARG A 267 -24.27 -29.45 11.33
N LEU A 268 -24.71 -29.25 12.57
CA LEU A 268 -23.82 -29.12 13.71
C LEU A 268 -23.74 -30.42 14.49
N LEU A 269 -22.55 -30.69 15.00
CA LEU A 269 -22.25 -31.75 15.94
C LEU A 269 -21.74 -31.09 17.21
N LEU A 270 -22.49 -31.28 18.30
CA LEU A 270 -22.02 -30.91 19.63
C LEU A 270 -21.08 -32.01 20.12
N VAL A 271 -19.81 -31.66 20.32
CA VAL A 271 -18.72 -32.60 20.58
C VAL A 271 -18.45 -32.62 22.09
N GLU A 272 -19.17 -33.49 22.79
CA GLU A 272 -19.03 -33.78 24.22
C GLU A 272 -18.56 -35.23 24.42
N GLU A 273 -18.92 -35.89 25.54
CA GLU A 273 -18.60 -37.31 25.77
C GLU A 273 -19.13 -38.21 24.64
N VAL A 274 -20.26 -37.83 24.06
CA VAL A 274 -20.84 -38.45 22.86
C VAL A 274 -21.16 -37.32 21.88
N ALA A 275 -20.80 -37.48 20.61
CA ALA A 275 -21.18 -36.50 19.60
C ALA A 275 -22.69 -36.55 19.33
N VAL A 276 -23.37 -35.44 19.61
CA VAL A 276 -24.81 -35.31 19.40
C VAL A 276 -25.05 -34.48 18.13
N PRO A 277 -25.65 -35.06 17.07
CA PRO A 277 -26.02 -34.30 15.88
C PRO A 277 -27.24 -33.43 16.18
N ILE A 278 -27.14 -32.14 15.86
CA ILE A 278 -28.25 -31.20 15.91
C ILE A 278 -29.01 -31.33 14.59
N SER A 279 -30.30 -31.68 14.68
CA SER A 279 -31.13 -32.04 13.53
C SER A 279 -31.53 -30.86 12.62
N ARG A 280 -31.26 -29.62 13.04
CA ARG A 280 -31.57 -28.41 12.28
C ARG A 280 -30.58 -28.21 11.13
N ASP A 281 -31.13 -28.10 9.92
CA ASP A 281 -30.37 -27.69 8.75
C ASP A 281 -30.09 -26.17 8.78
N ILE A 282 -28.82 -25.81 8.65
CA ILE A 282 -28.34 -24.44 8.59
C ILE A 282 -27.95 -24.12 7.14
N ASP A 283 -28.25 -22.90 6.69
CA ASP A 283 -27.80 -22.40 5.39
C ASP A 283 -26.26 -22.50 5.26
N GLY A 284 -25.79 -23.07 4.17
CA GLY A 284 -24.38 -23.16 3.81
C GLY A 284 -23.65 -21.82 3.82
N ASN A 285 -24.37 -20.71 3.55
CA ASN A 285 -23.81 -19.37 3.57
C ASN A 285 -23.73 -18.74 4.97
N ALA A 286 -24.39 -19.33 5.98
CA ALA A 286 -24.35 -18.82 7.34
C ALA A 286 -22.98 -19.05 7.99
N ASN A 287 -22.45 -18.02 8.64
CA ASN A 287 -21.26 -18.10 9.47
C ASN A 287 -21.66 -18.33 10.92
N LEU A 288 -21.00 -19.27 11.59
CA LEU A 288 -21.41 -19.78 12.89
C LEU A 288 -20.41 -19.38 13.97
N TYR A 289 -20.92 -19.03 15.14
CA TYR A 289 -20.10 -18.74 16.32
C TYR A 289 -20.86 -19.14 17.59
N THR A 290 -20.20 -19.76 18.57
CA THR A 290 -20.83 -20.18 19.84
C THR A 290 -20.45 -19.26 20.99
N ILE A 291 -21.40 -18.94 21.87
CA ILE A 291 -21.17 -18.15 23.08
C ILE A 291 -21.89 -18.75 24.28
N ASN A 292 -21.33 -18.50 25.46
CA ASN A 292 -22.00 -18.73 26.73
C ASN A 292 -22.70 -17.45 27.23
N ILE A 293 -23.98 -17.55 27.60
CA ILE A 293 -24.74 -16.46 28.23
C ILE A 293 -25.52 -17.05 29.42
N ASP A 294 -25.21 -16.62 30.64
CA ASP A 294 -25.91 -17.07 31.86
C ASP A 294 -26.06 -18.61 31.94
N ASP A 295 -25.02 -19.36 31.55
CA ASP A 295 -24.96 -20.83 31.45
C ASP A 295 -25.80 -21.48 30.33
N GLU A 296 -26.42 -20.68 29.46
CA GLU A 296 -27.06 -21.16 28.23
C GLU A 296 -26.08 -21.23 27.06
N LYS A 297 -26.14 -22.33 26.31
CA LYS A 297 -25.34 -22.55 25.09
C LYS A 297 -26.04 -21.86 23.91
N VAL A 298 -25.49 -20.76 23.42
CA VAL A 298 -26.10 -19.99 22.33
C VAL A 298 -25.26 -20.08 21.05
N LEU A 299 -25.94 -20.32 19.94
CA LEU A 299 -25.40 -20.29 18.58
C LEU A 299 -25.76 -18.96 17.92
N LEU A 300 -24.76 -18.28 17.38
CA LEU A 300 -24.92 -17.11 16.54
C LEU A 300 -24.75 -17.49 15.07
N GLU A 301 -25.76 -17.19 14.26
CA GLU A 301 -25.78 -17.39 12.82
C GLU A 301 -25.73 -16.02 12.13
N ALA A 302 -24.63 -15.70 11.47
CA ALA A 302 -24.48 -14.49 10.67
C ALA A 302 -24.77 -14.79 9.19
N THR A 303 -25.80 -14.15 8.64
CA THR A 303 -26.14 -14.15 7.22
C THR A 303 -26.03 -12.73 6.65
N TYR A 304 -25.76 -12.63 5.35
CA TYR A 304 -25.57 -11.34 4.68
C TYR A 304 -26.41 -11.27 3.43
N ASN A 305 -27.43 -10.42 3.45
CA ASN A 305 -28.38 -10.23 2.37
C ASN A 305 -28.48 -8.74 2.03
N ASN A 306 -28.10 -8.35 0.81
CA ASN A 306 -28.29 -7.01 0.25
C ASN A 306 -27.87 -5.83 1.16
N GLY A 307 -26.68 -5.90 1.77
CA GLY A 307 -26.18 -4.82 2.65
C GLY A 307 -26.75 -4.86 4.08
N VAL A 308 -27.55 -5.87 4.41
CA VAL A 308 -27.99 -6.14 5.78
C VAL A 308 -27.26 -7.38 6.28
N THR A 309 -26.58 -7.25 7.40
CA THR A 309 -26.06 -8.38 8.16
C THR A 309 -27.06 -8.70 9.25
N GLU A 310 -27.61 -9.90 9.19
CA GLU A 310 -28.52 -10.46 10.19
C GLU A 310 -27.73 -11.46 11.04
N ILE A 311 -27.78 -11.27 12.35
CA ILE A 311 -27.14 -12.15 13.33
C ILE A 311 -28.27 -12.71 14.18
N LEU A 312 -28.64 -13.96 13.91
CA LEU A 312 -29.68 -14.69 14.62
C LEU A 312 -29.03 -15.44 15.79
N ALA A 313 -29.56 -15.25 17.00
CA ALA A 313 -29.19 -16.03 18.16
C ALA A 313 -30.21 -17.16 18.37
N THR A 314 -29.72 -18.39 18.51
CA THR A 314 -30.55 -19.57 18.82
C THR A 314 -29.91 -20.40 19.93
N GLU A 315 -30.72 -21.08 20.72
CA GLU A 315 -30.23 -22.04 21.70
C GLU A 315 -29.65 -23.27 20.98
N LEU A 316 -28.44 -23.70 21.35
CA LEU A 316 -27.67 -24.70 20.61
C LEU A 316 -28.32 -26.09 20.63
N SER A 317 -28.94 -26.49 21.75
CA SER A 317 -29.55 -27.81 21.95
C SER A 317 -30.94 -27.92 21.32
N THR A 318 -31.79 -26.92 21.55
CA THR A 318 -33.21 -26.94 21.16
C THR A 318 -33.47 -26.23 19.84
N SER A 319 -32.51 -25.44 19.34
CA SER A 319 -32.66 -24.54 18.20
C SER A 319 -33.76 -23.48 18.35
N ASN A 320 -34.16 -23.14 19.58
CA ASN A 320 -35.14 -22.08 19.83
C ASN A 320 -34.52 -20.68 19.61
N PRO A 321 -35.18 -19.77 18.88
CA PRO A 321 -34.64 -18.43 18.63
C PRO A 321 -34.72 -17.54 19.88
N ILE A 322 -33.66 -16.76 20.13
CA ILE A 322 -33.56 -15.82 21.25
C ILE A 322 -33.57 -14.37 20.70
N PRO A 323 -34.76 -13.77 20.50
CA PRO A 323 -34.91 -12.50 19.78
C PRO A 323 -34.28 -11.29 20.50
N THR A 324 -34.00 -11.39 21.79
CA THR A 324 -33.37 -10.30 22.57
C THR A 324 -31.91 -10.06 22.19
N ILE A 325 -31.24 -11.08 21.65
CA ILE A 325 -29.83 -11.04 21.24
C ILE A 325 -29.71 -10.89 19.73
N SER A 326 -30.68 -11.42 18.97
CA SER A 326 -30.71 -11.30 17.52
C SER A 326 -30.70 -9.85 17.08
N MET A 327 -29.90 -9.55 16.06
CA MET A 327 -29.70 -8.19 15.57
C MET A 327 -29.58 -8.12 14.06
N ASN A 328 -30.17 -7.06 13.50
CA ASN A 328 -30.12 -6.77 12.07
C ASN A 328 -29.47 -5.40 11.88
N VAL A 329 -28.38 -5.35 11.12
CA VAL A 329 -27.60 -4.12 10.92
C VAL A 329 -27.43 -3.87 9.43
N SER A 330 -28.00 -2.76 8.97
CA SER A 330 -27.80 -2.26 7.61
C SER A 330 -26.49 -1.48 7.52
N HIS A 331 -25.63 -1.85 6.56
CA HIS A 331 -24.38 -1.16 6.30
C HIS A 331 -23.91 -1.36 4.85
N ASN A 332 -23.14 -0.40 4.34
CA ASN A 332 -22.52 -0.51 3.00
C ASN A 332 -21.02 -0.86 3.06
N VAL A 333 -20.53 -1.27 4.24
CA VAL A 333 -19.09 -1.40 4.50
C VAL A 333 -18.60 -2.84 4.39
N LEU A 334 -19.29 -3.80 5.01
CA LEU A 334 -18.87 -5.20 5.01
C LEU A 334 -19.52 -5.99 3.87
N PHE A 335 -18.79 -6.98 3.37
CA PHE A 335 -19.29 -7.95 2.40
C PHE A 335 -19.14 -9.39 2.93
N HIS A 336 -20.25 -10.12 3.06
CA HIS A 336 -20.23 -11.49 3.62
C HIS A 336 -19.38 -11.60 4.92
N PRO A 337 -19.72 -10.82 5.97
CA PRO A 337 -18.98 -10.83 7.23
C PRO A 337 -19.05 -12.18 7.95
N VAL A 338 -17.92 -12.54 8.56
CA VAL A 338 -17.74 -13.68 9.47
C VAL A 338 -17.57 -13.13 10.88
N ILE A 339 -18.22 -13.76 11.87
CA ILE A 339 -18.02 -13.42 13.29
C ILE A 339 -16.66 -13.97 13.73
N MET A 340 -15.74 -13.09 14.11
CA MET A 340 -14.41 -13.46 14.60
C MET A 340 -14.37 -13.61 16.12
N ALA A 341 -15.12 -12.76 16.83
CA ALA A 341 -15.28 -12.83 18.27
C ALA A 341 -16.63 -12.23 18.67
N SER A 342 -17.24 -12.75 19.72
CA SER A 342 -18.47 -12.21 20.30
C SER A 342 -18.37 -12.15 21.83
N THR A 343 -18.97 -11.13 22.45
CA THR A 343 -19.13 -11.06 23.91
C THR A 343 -20.47 -10.43 24.26
N CYS A 344 -21.18 -11.03 25.21
CA CYS A 344 -22.46 -10.54 25.71
C CYS A 344 -22.34 -10.26 27.22
N LEU A 345 -22.59 -9.01 27.61
CA LEU A 345 -22.51 -8.57 28.99
C LEU A 345 -23.91 -8.16 29.48
N LYS A 346 -24.31 -8.70 30.64
CA LYS A 346 -25.54 -8.34 31.32
C LYS A 346 -25.38 -6.97 31.99
N GLN A 347 -26.23 -6.02 31.61
CA GLN A 347 -26.32 -4.70 32.22
C GLN A 347 -27.69 -4.53 32.88
N SER A 348 -27.85 -3.51 33.73
CA SER A 348 -29.12 -3.21 34.41
C SER A 348 -30.30 -2.95 33.46
N LYS A 349 -30.04 -2.66 32.17
CA LYS A 349 -31.03 -2.42 31.12
C LYS A 349 -31.25 -3.61 30.16
N GLY A 350 -30.63 -4.76 30.42
CA GLY A 350 -30.69 -5.95 29.56
C GLY A 350 -29.31 -6.48 29.14
N ILE A 351 -29.30 -7.50 28.28
CA ILE A 351 -28.07 -8.10 27.73
C ILE A 351 -27.57 -7.24 26.57
N THR A 352 -26.30 -6.86 26.61
CA THR A 352 -25.65 -6.08 25.54
C THR A 352 -24.55 -6.91 24.89
N CYS A 353 -24.75 -7.26 23.63
CA CYS A 353 -23.79 -8.03 22.85
C CYS A 353 -22.98 -7.16 21.90
N ARG A 354 -21.71 -7.55 21.72
CA ARG A 354 -20.77 -6.94 20.79
C ARG A 354 -20.11 -8.02 19.95
N HIS A 355 -20.10 -7.81 18.65
CA HIS A 355 -19.63 -8.79 17.67
C HIS A 355 -18.60 -8.15 16.75
N LEU A 356 -17.39 -8.72 16.73
CA LEU A 356 -16.35 -8.32 15.79
C LEU A 356 -16.55 -9.11 14.50
N LEU A 357 -16.83 -8.39 13.43
CA LEU A 357 -17.08 -8.94 12.11
C LEU A 357 -15.89 -8.69 11.19
N SER A 358 -15.45 -9.71 10.47
CA SER A 358 -14.44 -9.61 9.42
C SER A 358 -15.03 -10.02 8.08
N SER A 359 -14.88 -9.18 7.08
CA SER A 359 -15.38 -9.40 5.73
C SER A 359 -14.40 -10.20 4.87
N LYS A 360 -14.92 -10.86 3.83
CA LYS A 360 -14.09 -11.50 2.78
C LYS A 360 -13.18 -10.52 2.04
N ASP A 361 -13.49 -9.22 2.01
CA ASP A 361 -12.62 -8.18 1.44
C ASP A 361 -11.72 -7.49 2.46
N HIS A 362 -11.58 -8.08 3.65
CA HIS A 362 -10.73 -7.61 4.72
C HIS A 362 -11.20 -6.31 5.40
N SER A 363 -12.42 -5.84 5.15
CA SER A 363 -13.04 -4.85 6.06
C SER A 363 -13.38 -5.49 7.39
N VAL A 364 -13.15 -4.75 8.47
CA VAL A 364 -13.44 -5.17 9.84
C VAL A 364 -14.41 -4.17 10.45
N ALA A 365 -15.39 -4.66 11.20
CA ALA A 365 -16.33 -3.81 11.91
C ALA A 365 -16.64 -4.35 13.30
N MET A 366 -16.88 -3.43 14.22
CA MET A 366 -17.46 -3.72 15.52
C MET A 366 -18.94 -3.34 15.49
N VAL A 367 -19.79 -4.32 15.77
CA VAL A 367 -21.24 -4.14 15.83
C VAL A 367 -21.71 -4.36 17.27
N GLY A 368 -22.67 -3.56 17.72
CA GLY A 368 -23.34 -3.76 19.01
C GLY A 368 -24.65 -2.98 19.09
N SER A 369 -25.65 -3.55 19.76
CA SER A 369 -26.97 -2.93 19.97
C SER A 369 -27.63 -2.43 18.66
N ASN A 370 -27.69 -3.27 17.64
CA ASN A 370 -28.22 -2.98 16.29
C ASN A 370 -27.55 -1.80 15.56
N LYS A 371 -26.33 -1.42 15.95
CA LYS A 371 -25.59 -0.32 15.32
C LYS A 371 -24.15 -0.72 15.02
N LEU A 372 -23.63 -0.18 13.92
CA LEU A 372 -22.21 -0.18 13.60
C LEU A 372 -21.50 0.83 14.52
N ILE A 373 -20.56 0.36 15.36
CA ILE A 373 -19.81 1.22 16.30
C ILE A 373 -18.65 1.89 15.56
N TRP A 374 -17.84 1.08 14.87
CA TRP A 374 -16.74 1.54 14.04
C TRP A 374 -16.47 0.54 12.92
N SER A 375 -15.82 1.00 11.86
CA SER A 375 -15.33 0.18 10.75
C SER A 375 -13.89 0.53 10.40
N ARG A 376 -13.14 -0.46 9.94
CA ARG A 376 -11.74 -0.35 9.54
C ARG A 376 -11.52 -1.09 8.22
N GLU A 377 -10.81 -0.46 7.31
CA GLU A 377 -10.46 -1.02 6.00
C GLU A 377 -9.08 -1.68 6.05
N GLU A 378 -8.98 -2.90 6.58
CA GLU A 378 -7.70 -3.62 6.72
C GLU A 378 -7.18 -4.19 5.40
N ALA A 379 -7.92 -4.06 4.30
CA ALA A 379 -7.44 -4.37 2.95
C ALA A 379 -6.24 -3.51 2.53
N LEU A 380 -6.14 -2.29 3.05
CA LEU A 380 -5.06 -1.34 2.77
C LEU A 380 -3.69 -1.78 3.31
N ALA A 381 -3.64 -2.80 4.17
CA ALA A 381 -2.39 -3.41 4.63
C ALA A 381 -1.63 -4.16 3.52
N ARG A 382 -2.29 -4.50 2.40
CA ARG A 382 -1.68 -5.21 1.26
C ARG A 382 -2.09 -4.57 -0.07
N ILE A 383 -1.38 -3.49 -0.40
CA ILE A 383 -1.53 -2.76 -1.67
C ILE A 383 -0.63 -3.37 -2.73
N VAL A 384 -1.18 -3.49 -3.93
CA VAL A 384 -0.57 -4.11 -5.11
C VAL A 384 -0.32 -3.10 -6.21
N GLY A 385 -1.25 -2.16 -6.41
CA GLY A 385 -1.16 -1.13 -7.44
C GLY A 385 -1.41 0.25 -6.85
N VAL A 386 -0.65 1.24 -7.30
CA VAL A 386 -0.72 2.63 -6.84
C VAL A 386 -0.54 3.54 -8.05
N GLU A 387 -1.43 4.51 -8.20
CA GLU A 387 -1.25 5.64 -9.13
C GLU A 387 -1.69 6.94 -8.46
N ILE A 388 -0.99 8.04 -8.72
CA ILE A 388 -1.35 9.37 -8.22
C ILE A 388 -1.89 10.20 -9.38
N VAL A 389 -3.18 10.50 -9.34
CA VAL A 389 -3.94 11.16 -10.41
C VAL A 389 -4.22 12.61 -10.05
N GLU A 390 -4.13 13.51 -11.03
CA GLU A 390 -4.49 14.91 -10.86
C GLU A 390 -5.99 15.09 -10.61
N LEU A 391 -6.34 16.04 -9.75
CA LEU A 391 -7.73 16.44 -9.51
C LEU A 391 -8.29 17.26 -10.69
N PRO A 392 -9.62 17.35 -10.85
CA PRO A 392 -10.24 18.20 -11.87
C PRO A 392 -9.95 19.68 -11.64
N MET A 393 -10.02 20.44 -12.72
CA MET A 393 -9.86 21.89 -12.71
C MET A 393 -11.01 22.60 -11.98
N SER A 394 -10.73 23.78 -11.45
CA SER A 394 -11.76 24.64 -10.86
C SER A 394 -12.73 25.13 -11.92
N ASP A 395 -13.97 25.46 -11.54
CA ASP A 395 -14.96 25.98 -12.50
C ASP A 395 -14.48 27.24 -13.23
N ARG A 396 -13.72 28.09 -12.53
CA ARG A 396 -13.07 29.26 -13.13
C ARG A 396 -12.05 28.87 -14.20
N ASP A 397 -11.22 27.87 -13.94
CA ASP A 397 -10.21 27.44 -14.91
C ASP A 397 -10.85 26.69 -16.09
N ARG A 398 -11.99 26.02 -15.85
CA ARG A 398 -12.82 25.41 -16.91
C ARG A 398 -13.41 26.47 -17.84
N GLU A 399 -13.93 27.58 -17.30
CA GLU A 399 -14.39 28.70 -18.11
C GLU A 399 -13.26 29.26 -18.99
N ILE A 400 -12.04 29.35 -18.45
CA ILE A 400 -10.85 29.77 -19.21
C ILE A 400 -10.57 28.78 -20.34
N GLU A 401 -10.56 27.47 -20.12
CA GLU A 401 -10.37 26.53 -21.23
C GLU A 401 -11.44 26.66 -22.31
N THR A 402 -12.72 26.83 -21.94
CA THR A 402 -13.78 27.04 -22.93
C THR A 402 -13.64 28.33 -23.75
N GLU A 403 -12.95 29.35 -23.21
CA GLU A 403 -12.62 30.57 -23.94
C GLU A 403 -11.66 30.30 -25.10
N PHE A 404 -10.78 29.30 -24.98
CA PHE A 404 -9.67 29.07 -25.91
C PHE A 404 -9.81 27.79 -26.77
N ASP A 405 -10.52 26.75 -26.31
CA ASP A 405 -10.48 25.41 -26.93
C ASP A 405 -11.54 25.16 -28.02
N GLN A 406 -12.46 26.10 -28.26
CA GLN A 406 -13.42 25.99 -29.36
C GLN A 406 -12.74 26.28 -30.71
N LYS A 407 -12.16 25.23 -31.30
CA LYS A 407 -11.92 25.12 -32.74
C LYS A 407 -13.27 25.01 -33.42
N GLU A 408 -13.88 26.13 -33.79
CA GLU A 408 -15.00 26.10 -34.73
C GLU A 408 -14.50 25.39 -36.01
N SER A 409 -15.30 24.44 -36.48
CA SER A 409 -15.11 23.79 -37.76
C SER A 409 -14.88 24.85 -38.83
N VAL A 410 -13.83 24.65 -39.63
CA VAL A 410 -13.57 25.44 -40.82
C VAL A 410 -14.74 25.23 -41.77
N ASP A 411 -15.77 26.05 -41.64
CA ASP A 411 -16.78 26.17 -42.69
C ASP A 411 -16.12 26.88 -43.87
N VAL A 412 -16.45 26.38 -45.06
CA VAL A 412 -15.80 26.57 -46.38
C VAL A 412 -15.70 28.04 -46.85
N TYR A 413 -16.18 29.01 -46.09
CA TYR A 413 -16.02 30.44 -46.32
C TYR A 413 -15.01 31.03 -45.33
N GLY A 414 -13.75 31.10 -45.75
CA GLY A 414 -12.60 31.54 -44.95
C GLY A 414 -12.61 33.00 -44.48
N SER A 415 -13.55 33.39 -43.62
CA SER A 415 -13.40 34.57 -42.77
C SER A 415 -12.91 34.13 -41.39
N TRP A 416 -11.76 34.64 -40.98
CA TRP A 416 -11.29 34.47 -39.61
C TRP A 416 -12.25 35.25 -38.72
N ASN A 417 -13.02 34.54 -37.90
CA ASN A 417 -14.01 35.15 -37.02
C ASN A 417 -13.32 35.76 -35.77
N VAL A 418 -12.26 36.55 -35.97
CA VAL A 418 -11.49 37.23 -34.90
C VAL A 418 -12.40 38.10 -34.04
N LEU A 419 -13.44 38.68 -34.66
CA LEU A 419 -14.46 39.46 -33.96
C LEU A 419 -15.29 38.58 -33.01
N SER A 420 -15.66 37.35 -33.40
CA SER A 420 -16.40 36.43 -32.51
C SER A 420 -15.51 35.97 -31.35
N MET A 421 -14.21 35.71 -31.60
CA MET A 421 -13.23 35.40 -30.55
C MET A 421 -13.06 36.58 -29.57
N MET A 422 -12.97 37.81 -30.09
CA MET A 422 -12.87 39.02 -29.27
C MET A 422 -14.14 39.27 -28.45
N LEU A 423 -15.32 39.15 -29.06
CA LEU A 423 -16.61 39.27 -28.36
C LEU A 423 -16.76 38.19 -27.28
N ARG A 424 -16.33 36.95 -27.56
CA ARG A 424 -16.31 35.85 -26.59
C ARG A 424 -15.40 36.17 -25.40
N ARG A 425 -14.17 36.63 -25.66
CA ARG A 425 -13.23 37.04 -24.63
C ARG A 425 -13.75 38.20 -23.78
N ILE A 426 -14.31 39.24 -24.39
CA ILE A 426 -14.90 40.37 -23.65
C ILE A 426 -16.07 39.89 -22.79
N ASN A 427 -16.95 39.04 -23.32
CA ASN A 427 -18.08 38.49 -22.56
C ASN A 427 -17.60 37.61 -21.39
N SER A 428 -16.58 36.76 -21.60
CA SER A 428 -15.91 35.96 -20.55
C SER A 428 -15.34 36.86 -19.44
N GLN A 429 -14.58 37.89 -19.82
CA GLN A 429 -13.97 38.84 -18.88
C GLN A 429 -15.02 39.68 -18.13
N LEU A 430 -16.10 40.11 -18.79
CA LEU A 430 -17.21 40.82 -18.14
C LEU A 430 -17.92 39.93 -17.11
N LYS A 431 -18.13 38.64 -17.42
CA LYS A 431 -18.66 37.66 -16.45
C LYS A 431 -17.71 37.51 -15.26
N GLN A 432 -16.41 37.33 -15.49
CA GLN A 432 -15.41 37.24 -14.41
C GLN A 432 -15.37 38.51 -13.55
N ALA A 433 -15.41 39.71 -14.16
CA ALA A 433 -15.46 40.99 -13.45
C ALA A 433 -16.73 41.13 -12.62
N ARG A 434 -17.89 40.71 -13.15
CA ARG A 434 -19.15 40.67 -12.40
C ARG A 434 -19.05 39.73 -11.20
N THR A 435 -18.50 38.53 -11.37
CA THR A 435 -18.28 37.57 -10.27
C THR A 435 -17.33 38.14 -9.22
N PHE A 436 -16.25 38.79 -9.64
CA PHE A 436 -15.31 39.46 -8.73
C PHE A 436 -15.99 40.57 -7.91
N LEU A 437 -16.74 41.47 -8.57
CA LEU A 437 -17.49 42.53 -7.90
C LEU A 437 -18.55 41.97 -6.94
N GLN A 438 -19.27 40.93 -7.35
CA GLN A 438 -20.23 40.24 -6.50
C GLN A 438 -19.57 39.63 -5.26
N SER A 439 -18.38 39.02 -5.41
CA SER A 439 -17.62 38.45 -4.29
C SER A 439 -17.08 39.50 -3.30
N MET A 440 -16.79 40.73 -3.79
CA MET A 440 -16.38 41.86 -2.95
C MET A 440 -17.54 42.49 -2.17
N ILE A 441 -18.72 42.59 -2.80
CA ILE A 441 -19.88 43.33 -2.25
C ILE A 441 -20.73 42.45 -1.33
N ILE A 442 -20.85 41.15 -1.63
CA ILE A 442 -21.68 40.22 -0.88
C ILE A 442 -20.78 39.05 -0.46
N ASN A 443 -20.59 38.89 0.86
CA ASN A 443 -19.88 37.75 1.48
C ASN A 443 -20.65 36.41 1.33
N PHE A 444 -21.31 36.18 0.19
CA PHE A 444 -22.04 34.95 -0.09
C PHE A 444 -21.06 33.89 -0.59
N LYS A 445 -20.79 32.89 0.24
CA LYS A 445 -20.32 31.59 -0.23
C LYS A 445 -21.39 31.06 -1.19
N GLN A 446 -21.05 30.88 -2.47
CA GLN A 446 -21.94 30.23 -3.43
C GLN A 446 -22.44 28.90 -2.86
N GLN A 447 -23.74 28.61 -3.03
CA GLN A 447 -24.31 27.30 -2.71
C GLN A 447 -23.62 26.24 -3.57
N PRO A 448 -23.18 25.11 -2.97
CA PRO A 448 -22.51 24.05 -3.72
C PRO A 448 -23.50 23.38 -4.67
N SER A 449 -23.14 23.29 -5.94
CA SER A 449 -23.65 22.25 -6.83
C SER A 449 -23.22 20.88 -6.28
N ASP A 450 -23.94 19.80 -6.64
CA ASP A 450 -23.81 18.42 -6.09
C ASP A 450 -22.40 17.78 -6.09
N GLN A 451 -21.35 18.46 -6.56
CA GLN A 451 -19.96 18.03 -6.45
C GLN A 451 -19.30 18.65 -5.21
N ARG A 452 -18.65 17.82 -4.38
CA ARG A 452 -17.86 18.30 -3.23
C ARG A 452 -16.82 19.32 -3.74
N MET A 453 -17.05 20.60 -3.46
CA MET A 453 -16.20 21.72 -3.90
C MET A 453 -14.73 21.62 -3.45
N ASP A 454 -14.38 20.71 -2.54
CA ASP A 454 -13.02 20.53 -2.02
C ASP A 454 -12.12 19.69 -2.95
N LEU A 455 -12.68 18.86 -3.85
CA LEU A 455 -11.92 17.96 -4.74
C LEU A 455 -11.49 18.64 -6.05
N VAL A 456 -10.86 19.79 -5.92
CA VAL A 456 -10.36 20.58 -7.04
C VAL A 456 -8.85 20.71 -6.95
N ARG A 457 -8.19 20.69 -8.11
CA ARG A 457 -6.75 20.91 -8.24
C ARG A 457 -6.37 22.27 -7.64
N ASP A 458 -5.33 22.27 -6.83
CA ASP A 458 -4.70 23.48 -6.34
C ASP A 458 -3.76 24.09 -7.40
N LYS A 459 -3.42 25.38 -7.24
CA LYS A 459 -2.56 26.11 -8.18
C LYS A 459 -1.19 25.44 -8.39
N PHE A 460 -0.68 24.78 -7.35
CA PHE A 460 0.64 24.15 -7.33
C PHE A 460 0.61 22.65 -7.65
N GLY A 461 -0.56 22.06 -7.86
CA GLY A 461 -0.69 20.62 -8.14
C GLY A 461 -0.20 19.71 -7.01
N LEU A 462 -0.23 20.19 -5.76
CA LEU A 462 0.11 19.42 -4.56
C LEU A 462 -1.08 18.58 -4.07
N HIS A 463 -2.30 18.97 -4.44
CA HIS A 463 -3.53 18.28 -4.11
C HIS A 463 -3.91 17.33 -5.26
N LYS A 464 -3.69 16.04 -5.01
CA LYS A 464 -3.96 14.93 -5.94
C LYS A 464 -4.77 13.82 -5.28
N MET A 465 -5.29 12.91 -6.11
CA MET A 465 -5.98 11.69 -5.70
C MET A 465 -5.01 10.50 -5.80
N ILE A 466 -4.85 9.75 -4.71
CA ILE A 466 -4.11 8.48 -4.71
C ILE A 466 -5.12 7.36 -4.99
N VAL A 467 -4.95 6.68 -6.12
CA VAL A 467 -5.77 5.52 -6.49
C VAL A 467 -5.00 4.26 -6.14
N LEU A 468 -5.59 3.44 -5.28
CA LEU A 468 -4.98 2.24 -4.74
C LEU A 468 -5.75 1.00 -5.17
N VAL A 469 -5.03 -0.09 -5.38
CA VAL A 469 -5.57 -1.43 -5.65
C VAL A 469 -4.99 -2.39 -4.63
N THR A 470 -5.85 -3.12 -3.94
CA THR A 470 -5.48 -4.10 -2.91
C THR A 470 -5.51 -5.53 -3.45
N ALA A 471 -4.78 -6.44 -2.80
CA ALA A 471 -4.77 -7.86 -3.17
C ALA A 471 -6.15 -8.54 -3.01
N ALA A 472 -7.03 -7.98 -2.17
CA ALA A 472 -8.40 -8.45 -1.99
C ALA A 472 -9.36 -8.04 -3.13
N GLY A 473 -8.89 -7.25 -4.10
CA GLY A 473 -9.68 -6.77 -5.23
C GLY A 473 -10.53 -5.54 -4.93
N LYS A 474 -10.16 -4.76 -3.90
CA LYS A 474 -10.74 -3.44 -3.61
C LYS A 474 -9.89 -2.30 -4.16
N LEU A 475 -10.56 -1.30 -4.70
CA LEU A 475 -10.00 -0.02 -5.10
C LEU A 475 -10.39 1.08 -4.12
N TYR A 476 -9.47 2.01 -3.88
CA TYR A 476 -9.69 3.16 -3.02
C TYR A 476 -9.22 4.44 -3.74
N GLY A 477 -9.95 5.53 -3.55
CA GLY A 477 -9.49 6.88 -3.84
C GLY A 477 -9.22 7.62 -2.54
N ILE A 478 -7.95 7.93 -2.27
CA ILE A 478 -7.51 8.63 -1.06
C ILE A 478 -7.02 10.04 -1.42
N GLU A 479 -7.48 11.04 -0.69
CA GLU A 479 -7.02 12.42 -0.84
C GLU A 479 -5.59 12.58 -0.29
N THR A 480 -4.69 13.20 -1.05
CA THR A 480 -3.31 13.46 -0.59
C THR A 480 -3.20 14.43 0.59
N ARG A 481 -4.15 15.37 0.78
CA ARG A 481 -4.02 16.41 1.82
C ARG A 481 -4.22 15.86 3.23
N LYS A 482 -5.30 15.09 3.45
CA LYS A 482 -5.67 14.55 4.78
C LYS A 482 -5.52 13.03 4.90
N GLY A 483 -5.36 12.33 3.77
CA GLY A 483 -5.41 10.87 3.74
C GLY A 483 -6.82 10.29 3.88
N GLU A 484 -7.88 11.08 3.71
CA GLU A 484 -9.25 10.57 3.82
C GLU A 484 -9.62 9.71 2.60
N ILE A 485 -10.32 8.58 2.86
CA ILE A 485 -10.89 7.74 1.80
C ILE A 485 -12.14 8.44 1.25
N ILE A 486 -12.05 8.92 0.00
CA ILE A 486 -13.12 9.66 -0.67
C ILE A 486 -14.16 8.69 -1.25
N TRP A 487 -13.69 7.62 -1.87
CA TRP A 487 -14.52 6.56 -2.43
C TRP A 487 -13.82 5.21 -2.30
N GLN A 488 -14.62 4.16 -2.25
CA GLN A 488 -14.16 2.78 -2.25
C GLN A 488 -15.04 1.96 -3.18
N LEU A 489 -14.43 1.03 -3.88
CA LEU A 489 -15.09 0.20 -4.89
C LEU A 489 -14.50 -1.20 -4.83
N ARG A 490 -15.32 -2.22 -5.09
CA ARG A 490 -14.87 -3.60 -5.15
C ARG A 490 -15.07 -4.16 -6.56
N VAL A 491 -14.06 -4.84 -7.07
CA VAL A 491 -14.17 -5.62 -8.30
C VAL A 491 -14.21 -7.11 -7.91
N PRO A 492 -15.31 -7.82 -8.18
CA PRO A 492 -15.44 -9.22 -7.80
C PRO A 492 -14.55 -10.12 -8.66
N GLY A 493 -14.02 -11.18 -8.06
CA GLY A 493 -13.40 -12.30 -8.80
C GLY A 493 -12.05 -12.01 -9.44
N ILE A 494 -11.34 -10.94 -9.07
CA ILE A 494 -10.02 -10.62 -9.66
C ILE A 494 -8.85 -11.24 -8.88
N ARG A 495 -7.77 -11.54 -9.61
CA ARG A 495 -6.45 -11.92 -9.10
C ARG A 495 -5.34 -11.27 -9.94
N GLY A 496 -4.10 -11.27 -9.43
CA GLY A 496 -2.93 -10.85 -10.21
C GLY A 496 -2.55 -11.82 -11.33
N PHE A 497 -1.67 -11.40 -12.24
CA PHE A 497 -1.23 -12.20 -13.41
C PHE A 497 -0.37 -13.43 -13.07
N SER A 498 0.03 -13.61 -11.79
CA SER A 498 0.80 -14.77 -11.35
C SER A 498 0.37 -15.22 -9.97
N GLU A 499 0.43 -16.53 -9.70
CA GLU A 499 0.12 -17.08 -8.37
C GLU A 499 1.11 -16.66 -7.28
N LYS A 500 2.34 -16.29 -7.67
CA LYS A 500 3.41 -15.87 -6.74
C LYS A 500 3.58 -14.36 -6.65
N GLU A 501 3.14 -13.63 -7.67
CA GLU A 501 3.20 -12.18 -7.72
C GLU A 501 1.80 -11.66 -7.97
N ASP A 502 1.20 -11.03 -6.96
CA ASP A 502 -0.14 -10.44 -7.02
C ASP A 502 -0.25 -9.29 -8.04
N GLY A 503 0.71 -9.11 -8.97
CA GLY A 503 0.80 -7.96 -9.86
C GLY A 503 -0.52 -7.71 -10.61
N ILE A 504 -1.17 -6.61 -10.26
CA ILE A 504 -2.30 -6.01 -10.97
C ILE A 504 -1.80 -4.70 -11.55
N VAL A 505 -2.11 -4.44 -12.82
CA VAL A 505 -1.61 -3.24 -13.52
C VAL A 505 -2.72 -2.19 -13.54
N LEU A 506 -2.40 -0.98 -13.10
CA LEU A 506 -3.29 0.17 -13.16
C LEU A 506 -2.74 1.16 -14.18
N TYR A 507 -3.52 1.46 -15.22
CA TYR A 507 -3.16 2.44 -16.24
C TYR A 507 -4.02 3.69 -16.14
N VAL A 508 -3.37 4.85 -16.10
CA VAL A 508 -4.05 6.15 -16.27
C VAL A 508 -4.21 6.43 -17.76
N GLN A 509 -5.36 6.08 -18.35
CA GLN A 509 -5.58 6.25 -19.79
C GLN A 509 -5.76 7.73 -20.16
N ARG A 510 -6.51 8.49 -19.35
CA ARG A 510 -6.76 9.93 -19.53
C ARG A 510 -6.79 10.64 -18.18
N SER A 511 -6.04 11.75 -18.07
CA SER A 511 -6.01 12.60 -16.88
C SER A 511 -7.21 13.56 -16.83
N SER A 512 -7.35 14.28 -15.73
CA SER A 512 -8.40 15.29 -15.52
C SER A 512 -8.17 16.61 -16.27
N ARG A 513 -7.08 16.72 -17.05
CA ARG A 513 -6.66 17.95 -17.73
C ARG A 513 -7.52 18.29 -18.95
N HIS A 514 -8.18 17.32 -19.57
CA HIS A 514 -8.85 17.52 -20.84
C HIS A 514 -10.36 17.71 -20.65
N PHE A 515 -10.80 18.93 -20.33
CA PHE A 515 -12.22 19.27 -20.31
C PHE A 515 -12.78 19.31 -21.75
N PRO A 516 -13.96 18.75 -22.08
CA PRO A 516 -15.04 18.24 -21.23
C PRO A 516 -14.99 16.74 -20.89
N TYR A 517 -13.95 16.02 -21.31
CA TYR A 517 -13.91 14.56 -21.17
C TYR A 517 -13.60 14.11 -19.73
N PRO A 518 -14.30 13.10 -19.18
CA PRO A 518 -14.03 12.62 -17.83
C PRO A 518 -12.68 11.88 -17.75
N PRO A 519 -11.95 11.97 -16.63
CA PRO A 519 -10.74 11.19 -16.41
C PRO A 519 -11.07 9.69 -16.36
N GLN A 520 -10.15 8.86 -16.83
CA GLN A 520 -10.36 7.42 -16.97
C GLN A 520 -9.09 6.64 -16.61
N CYS A 521 -9.26 5.67 -15.71
CA CYS A 521 -8.28 4.65 -15.38
C CYS A 521 -8.78 3.27 -15.82
N ALA A 522 -7.85 2.40 -16.20
CA ALA A 522 -8.12 1.01 -16.55
C ALA A 522 -7.31 0.11 -15.63
N LEU A 523 -8.01 -0.77 -14.90
CA LEU A 523 -7.43 -1.85 -14.14
C LEU A 523 -7.33 -3.09 -15.02
N LEU A 524 -6.16 -3.69 -15.09
CA LEU A 524 -5.91 -4.92 -15.83
C LEU A 524 -5.57 -6.02 -14.82
N ALA A 525 -6.38 -7.08 -14.78
CA ALA A 525 -6.25 -8.20 -13.86
C ALA A 525 -6.62 -9.53 -14.54
N GLU A 526 -6.45 -10.65 -13.84
CA GLU A 526 -6.99 -11.95 -14.28
C GLU A 526 -8.25 -12.33 -13.50
N ASP A 527 -9.15 -13.05 -14.14
CA ASP A 527 -10.27 -13.72 -13.48
C ASP A 527 -9.76 -14.90 -12.65
N LYS A 528 -10.20 -14.97 -11.39
CA LYS A 528 -9.84 -16.03 -10.44
C LYS A 528 -10.26 -17.42 -10.92
N ASN A 529 -11.38 -17.53 -11.65
CA ASN A 529 -11.94 -18.81 -12.04
C ASN A 529 -11.43 -19.29 -13.41
N THR A 530 -11.47 -18.41 -14.41
CA THR A 530 -11.10 -18.79 -15.80
C THR A 530 -9.62 -18.54 -16.12
N GLY A 531 -8.97 -17.64 -15.37
CA GLY A 531 -7.63 -17.12 -15.70
C GLY A 531 -7.63 -16.19 -16.91
N ASN A 532 -8.81 -15.82 -17.43
CA ASN A 532 -8.94 -14.88 -18.53
C ASN A 532 -8.66 -13.46 -18.09
N ALA A 533 -8.27 -12.61 -19.03
CA ALA A 533 -7.99 -11.22 -18.81
C ALA A 533 -9.26 -10.41 -18.49
N ILE A 534 -9.18 -9.54 -17.49
CA ILE A 534 -10.23 -8.59 -17.13
C ILE A 534 -9.68 -7.17 -17.29
N VAL A 535 -10.45 -6.33 -17.99
CA VAL A 535 -10.26 -4.89 -18.02
C VAL A 535 -11.42 -4.25 -17.27
N TYR A 536 -11.12 -3.45 -16.25
CA TYR A 536 -12.11 -2.70 -15.51
C TYR A 536 -11.85 -1.19 -15.63
N THR A 537 -12.73 -0.47 -16.31
CA THR A 537 -12.59 0.99 -16.51
C THR A 537 -13.47 1.79 -15.57
N PHE A 538 -12.89 2.83 -14.97
CA PHE A 538 -13.57 3.65 -13.98
C PHE A 538 -13.03 5.08 -13.97
N ASN A 539 -13.82 5.99 -13.41
CA ASN A 539 -13.39 7.36 -13.14
C ASN A 539 -12.58 7.39 -11.82
N PRO A 540 -11.29 7.76 -11.84
CA PRO A 540 -10.44 7.74 -10.65
C PRO A 540 -10.81 8.80 -9.59
N ILE A 541 -11.62 9.80 -9.93
CA ILE A 541 -12.00 10.88 -9.02
C ILE A 541 -13.27 10.50 -8.24
N THR A 542 -14.25 9.89 -8.92
CA THR A 542 -15.55 9.54 -8.32
C THR A 542 -15.66 8.06 -7.93
N GLY A 543 -14.80 7.19 -8.48
CA GLY A 543 -14.89 5.74 -8.31
C GLY A 543 -16.01 5.08 -9.13
N GLN A 544 -16.75 5.86 -9.95
CA GLN A 544 -17.85 5.31 -10.74
C GLN A 544 -17.32 4.48 -11.92
N PRO A 545 -17.91 3.29 -12.19
CA PRO A 545 -17.61 2.54 -13.40
C PRO A 545 -17.98 3.34 -14.64
N LEU A 546 -17.14 3.25 -15.68
CA LEU A 546 -17.43 3.79 -17.02
C LEU A 546 -17.97 2.65 -17.89
N ASP A 547 -17.14 2.10 -18.77
CA ASP A 547 -17.47 0.87 -19.52
C ASP A 547 -17.49 -0.38 -18.61
N GLY A 548 -17.05 -0.23 -17.36
CA GLY A 548 -17.23 -1.20 -16.28
C GLY A 548 -16.36 -2.45 -16.47
N PHE A 549 -16.94 -3.61 -16.17
CA PHE A 549 -16.27 -4.91 -16.16
C PHE A 549 -16.29 -5.56 -17.55
N VAL A 550 -15.12 -5.68 -18.19
CA VAL A 550 -14.96 -6.33 -19.49
C VAL A 550 -14.08 -7.56 -19.36
N SER A 551 -14.66 -8.75 -19.56
CA SER A 551 -13.92 -10.02 -19.62
C SER A 551 -13.46 -10.28 -21.06
N LEU A 552 -12.17 -10.51 -21.24
CA LEU A 552 -11.54 -10.77 -22.53
C LEU A 552 -11.30 -12.29 -22.67
N PRO A 553 -11.53 -12.90 -23.85
CA PRO A 553 -11.50 -14.36 -24.02
C PRO A 553 -10.08 -14.96 -24.11
N TYR A 554 -9.07 -14.27 -23.60
CA TYR A 554 -7.66 -14.65 -23.70
C TYR A 554 -6.89 -14.27 -22.42
N ARG A 555 -5.69 -14.83 -22.24
CA ARG A 555 -4.83 -14.59 -21.09
C ARG A 555 -3.74 -13.58 -21.43
N ILE A 556 -3.39 -12.70 -20.50
CA ILE A 556 -2.38 -11.66 -20.78
C ILE A 556 -0.98 -12.19 -20.51
N LYS A 557 -0.09 -12.02 -21.47
CA LYS A 557 1.35 -12.22 -21.32
C LYS A 557 2.07 -10.93 -20.95
N GLN A 558 1.69 -9.81 -21.59
CA GLN A 558 2.25 -8.49 -21.34
C GLN A 558 1.27 -7.39 -21.76
N SER A 559 1.39 -6.20 -21.16
CA SER A 559 0.64 -5.02 -21.60
C SER A 559 1.50 -3.76 -21.64
N MET A 560 1.06 -2.76 -22.42
CA MET A 560 1.70 -1.45 -22.51
C MET A 560 0.67 -0.37 -22.83
N LEU A 561 0.82 0.82 -22.24
CA LEU A 561 0.04 2.00 -22.60
C LEU A 561 0.65 2.72 -23.82
N LEU A 562 -0.19 3.10 -24.79
CA LEU A 562 0.22 3.91 -25.94
C LEU A 562 0.66 5.31 -25.50
N HIS A 563 1.75 5.79 -26.08
CA HIS A 563 2.28 7.13 -25.81
C HIS A 563 1.48 8.24 -26.49
N VAL A 564 0.85 7.95 -27.64
CA VAL A 564 -0.02 8.90 -28.36
C VAL A 564 -1.49 8.61 -28.03
N PRO A 565 -2.26 9.63 -27.64
CA PRO A 565 -3.69 9.48 -27.43
C PRO A 565 -4.49 9.49 -28.75
N ILE A 566 -5.75 9.06 -28.67
CA ILE A 566 -6.77 9.21 -29.72
C ILE A 566 -7.28 10.67 -29.70
N GLU A 567 -8.15 11.03 -30.65
CA GLU A 567 -8.76 12.37 -30.77
C GLU A 567 -9.44 12.87 -29.47
N ASP A 568 -9.96 11.97 -28.63
CA ASP A 568 -10.57 12.30 -27.32
C ASP A 568 -9.58 12.28 -26.14
N PHE A 569 -8.29 12.40 -26.43
CA PHE A 569 -7.18 12.34 -25.47
C PHE A 569 -7.07 11.03 -24.68
N LEU A 570 -7.74 9.95 -25.11
CA LEU A 570 -7.63 8.63 -24.48
C LEU A 570 -6.40 7.88 -25.01
N ARG A 571 -5.56 7.36 -24.11
CA ARG A 571 -4.47 6.44 -24.49
C ARG A 571 -4.94 4.99 -24.50
N GLY A 572 -4.80 4.32 -25.64
CA GLY A 572 -5.12 2.90 -25.78
C GLY A 572 -4.07 2.00 -25.12
N ILE A 573 -4.46 0.78 -24.77
CA ILE A 573 -3.62 -0.25 -24.15
C ILE A 573 -3.38 -1.33 -25.19
N ILE A 574 -2.12 -1.67 -25.41
CA ILE A 574 -1.72 -2.84 -26.19
C ILE A 574 -1.57 -4.02 -25.24
N ILE A 575 -2.17 -5.14 -25.60
CA ILE A 575 -2.17 -6.38 -24.83
C ILE A 575 -1.59 -7.48 -25.71
N LEU A 576 -0.60 -8.21 -25.21
CA LEU A 576 -0.04 -9.39 -25.84
C LEU A 576 -0.63 -10.63 -25.16
N ASP A 577 -1.32 -11.48 -25.91
CA ASP A 577 -1.84 -12.77 -25.43
C ASP A 577 -0.69 -13.78 -25.23
N THR A 578 -0.92 -14.80 -24.42
CA THR A 578 -0.10 -16.01 -24.29
C THR A 578 0.20 -16.72 -25.62
N ARG A 579 -0.66 -16.55 -26.63
CA ARG A 579 -0.45 -17.03 -28.02
C ARG A 579 0.33 -16.04 -28.90
N ASP A 580 0.95 -15.03 -28.30
CA ASP A 580 1.68 -13.95 -28.98
C ASP A 580 0.81 -13.13 -29.97
N LYS A 581 -0.52 -13.16 -29.81
CA LYS A 581 -1.45 -12.31 -30.57
C LYS A 581 -1.61 -10.95 -29.90
N VAL A 582 -1.64 -9.89 -30.71
CA VAL A 582 -1.76 -8.52 -30.23
C VAL A 582 -3.21 -8.08 -30.24
N HIS A 583 -3.66 -7.54 -29.12
CA HIS A 583 -4.98 -6.95 -28.94
C HIS A 583 -4.84 -5.50 -28.49
N ILE A 584 -5.84 -4.68 -28.82
CA ILE A 584 -5.87 -3.27 -28.42
C ILE A 584 -7.18 -2.95 -27.75
N TYR A 585 -7.08 -2.27 -26.62
CA TYR A 585 -8.22 -1.80 -25.86
C TYR A 585 -8.15 -0.28 -25.61
N PRO A 586 -9.21 0.49 -25.91
CA PRO A 586 -10.41 0.11 -26.64
C PRO A 586 -10.16 -0.05 -28.14
N GLU A 587 -11.05 -0.73 -28.88
CA GLU A 587 -10.86 -1.05 -30.31
C GLU A 587 -10.66 0.18 -31.20
N ARG A 588 -11.27 1.32 -30.84
CA ARG A 588 -11.08 2.61 -31.51
C ARG A 588 -9.62 3.09 -31.55
N ALA A 589 -8.77 2.64 -30.63
CA ALA A 589 -7.34 2.97 -30.63
C ALA A 589 -6.54 2.22 -31.70
N LYS A 590 -7.14 1.23 -32.37
CA LYS A 590 -6.45 0.35 -33.33
C LYS A 590 -5.86 1.10 -34.52
N ALA A 591 -6.58 2.10 -35.05
CA ALA A 591 -6.10 2.91 -36.17
C ALA A 591 -4.82 3.70 -35.81
N VAL A 592 -4.81 4.29 -34.60
CA VAL A 592 -3.64 5.05 -34.09
C VAL A 592 -2.47 4.11 -33.83
N ALA A 593 -2.72 2.93 -33.27
CA ALA A 593 -1.68 1.96 -33.00
C ALA A 593 -1.08 1.36 -34.29
N ALA A 594 -1.90 1.07 -35.30
CA ALA A 594 -1.42 0.59 -36.60
C ALA A 594 -0.49 1.63 -37.28
N LYS A 595 -0.80 2.93 -37.15
CA LYS A 595 0.06 4.01 -37.63
C LYS A 595 1.42 4.05 -36.92
N LEU A 596 1.46 3.69 -35.63
CA LEU A 596 2.67 3.71 -34.80
C LEU A 596 3.41 2.37 -34.76
N ALA A 597 2.81 1.30 -35.28
CA ALA A 597 3.26 -0.08 -35.11
C ALA A 597 4.73 -0.32 -35.46
N LYS A 598 5.26 0.38 -36.49
CA LYS A 598 6.68 0.32 -36.90
C LYS A 598 7.68 0.71 -35.80
N ASN A 599 7.25 1.53 -34.86
CA ASN A 599 8.11 2.07 -33.79
C ASN A 599 7.79 1.48 -32.42
N ILE A 600 6.89 0.49 -32.33
CA ILE A 600 6.49 -0.12 -31.06
C ILE A 600 7.18 -1.47 -30.93
N TYR A 601 7.86 -1.63 -29.79
CA TYR A 601 8.51 -2.87 -29.37
C TYR A 601 7.95 -3.28 -28.01
N ILE A 602 7.73 -4.57 -27.83
CA ILE A 602 7.24 -5.16 -26.58
C ILE A 602 8.22 -6.24 -26.17
N PHE A 603 8.55 -6.32 -24.88
CA PHE A 603 9.33 -7.43 -24.36
C PHE A 603 8.56 -8.20 -23.29
N THR A 604 8.87 -9.49 -23.22
CA THR A 604 8.34 -10.41 -22.21
C THR A 604 9.49 -11.03 -21.45
N ALA A 605 9.33 -11.17 -20.14
CA ALA A 605 10.31 -11.78 -19.26
C ALA A 605 9.64 -12.88 -18.43
N ASP A 606 9.90 -14.14 -18.76
CA ASP A 606 9.38 -15.25 -17.97
C ASP A 606 10.41 -15.66 -16.90
N LYS A 607 10.05 -15.42 -15.64
CA LYS A 607 10.90 -15.72 -14.48
C LYS A 607 11.07 -17.22 -14.24
N ASN A 608 10.13 -18.06 -14.68
CA ASN A 608 10.16 -19.50 -14.45
C ASN A 608 11.05 -20.21 -15.49
N SER A 609 10.86 -19.92 -16.77
CA SER A 609 11.68 -20.49 -17.85
C SER A 609 13.02 -19.78 -18.03
N GLY A 610 13.13 -18.54 -17.58
CA GLY A 610 14.32 -17.70 -17.79
C GLY A 610 14.42 -17.10 -19.20
N VAL A 611 13.35 -17.19 -20.00
CA VAL A 611 13.32 -16.69 -21.38
C VAL A 611 12.92 -15.21 -21.41
N PHE A 612 13.75 -14.39 -22.04
CA PHE A 612 13.42 -13.03 -22.47
C PHE A 612 13.21 -13.02 -23.98
N SER A 613 12.11 -12.41 -24.42
CA SER A 613 11.79 -12.27 -25.83
C SER A 613 11.42 -10.83 -26.14
N GLY A 614 11.93 -10.30 -27.26
CA GLY A 614 11.54 -9.02 -27.81
C GLY A 614 10.68 -9.20 -29.06
N TYR A 615 9.60 -8.43 -29.16
CA TYR A 615 8.64 -8.43 -30.25
C TYR A 615 8.56 -7.05 -30.88
N SER A 616 8.48 -6.99 -32.20
CA SER A 616 8.21 -5.78 -32.97
C SER A 616 6.86 -5.85 -33.64
N LEU A 617 6.17 -4.72 -33.70
CA LEU A 617 4.87 -4.58 -34.38
C LEU A 617 5.02 -4.10 -35.83
N SER A 618 6.23 -4.07 -36.40
CA SER A 618 6.51 -3.45 -37.70
C SER A 618 5.75 -4.03 -38.89
N TYR A 619 5.35 -5.31 -38.82
CA TYR A 619 4.61 -6.02 -39.86
C TYR A 619 3.09 -5.89 -39.72
N SER A 620 2.63 -5.07 -38.78
CA SER A 620 1.20 -4.85 -38.55
C SER A 620 0.55 -4.05 -39.68
N THR A 621 -0.67 -4.42 -40.03
CA THR A 621 -1.54 -3.69 -40.95
C THR A 621 -2.65 -2.96 -40.18
N ALA A 622 -3.46 -2.15 -40.87
CA ALA A 622 -4.61 -1.50 -40.25
C ALA A 622 -5.67 -2.51 -39.77
N GLU A 623 -5.75 -3.66 -40.43
CA GLU A 623 -6.73 -4.71 -40.16
C GLU A 623 -6.23 -5.71 -39.11
N GLU A 624 -4.94 -6.04 -39.10
CA GLU A 624 -4.36 -7.00 -38.17
C GLU A 624 -3.01 -6.53 -37.61
N LEU A 625 -2.89 -6.56 -36.28
CA LEU A 625 -1.65 -6.24 -35.59
C LEU A 625 -0.90 -7.53 -35.30
N ILE A 626 0.34 -7.60 -35.76
CA ILE A 626 1.18 -8.80 -35.69
C ILE A 626 2.41 -8.49 -34.85
N ALA A 627 2.64 -9.29 -33.80
CA ALA A 627 3.87 -9.26 -33.03
C ALA A 627 4.88 -10.24 -33.64
N HIS A 628 5.92 -9.71 -34.28
CA HIS A 628 7.01 -10.50 -34.83
C HIS A 628 8.15 -10.58 -33.80
N LYS A 629 8.56 -11.78 -33.40
CA LYS A 629 9.68 -11.97 -32.46
C LYS A 629 10.99 -11.58 -33.15
N VAL A 630 11.73 -10.63 -32.56
CA VAL A 630 12.99 -10.07 -33.12
C VAL A 630 14.22 -10.70 -32.48
N TRP A 631 14.19 -10.91 -31.17
CA TRP A 631 15.31 -11.48 -30.42
C TRP A 631 14.79 -12.33 -29.27
N GLU A 632 15.62 -13.29 -28.84
CA GLU A 632 15.36 -14.17 -27.70
C GLU A 632 16.66 -14.38 -26.92
N LEU A 633 16.60 -14.24 -25.60
CA LEU A 633 17.70 -14.41 -24.68
C LEU A 633 17.29 -15.40 -23.59
N LEU A 634 18.05 -16.47 -23.42
CA LEU A 634 17.81 -17.49 -22.40
C LEU A 634 18.78 -17.34 -21.23
N LEU A 635 18.26 -17.01 -20.05
CA LEU A 635 19.00 -17.04 -18.79
C LEU A 635 18.61 -18.32 -18.04
N SER A 636 19.40 -19.38 -18.20
CA SER A 636 19.06 -20.72 -17.69
C SER A 636 18.75 -20.73 -16.17
N PRO A 637 17.53 -21.12 -15.75
CA PRO A 637 17.13 -21.23 -14.35
C PRO A 637 17.99 -22.19 -13.52
N ARG A 638 18.66 -23.14 -14.19
CA ARG A 638 19.59 -24.10 -13.54
C ARG A 638 20.80 -23.42 -12.93
N ASN A 639 21.23 -22.30 -13.52
CA ASN A 639 22.43 -21.58 -13.09
C ASN A 639 22.07 -20.27 -12.39
N GLN A 640 21.00 -19.60 -12.81
CA GLN A 640 20.60 -18.31 -12.28
C GLN A 640 19.09 -18.10 -12.37
N ARG A 641 18.50 -17.50 -11.34
CA ARG A 641 17.08 -17.16 -11.26
C ARG A 641 16.89 -15.66 -11.37
N ILE A 642 15.94 -15.23 -12.19
CA ILE A 642 15.60 -13.80 -12.32
C ILE A 642 14.84 -13.36 -11.07
N THR A 643 15.34 -12.31 -10.42
CA THR A 643 14.73 -11.75 -9.21
C THR A 643 14.03 -10.42 -9.49
N ARG A 644 14.66 -9.54 -10.27
CA ARG A 644 14.12 -8.20 -10.56
C ARG A 644 14.38 -7.79 -12.01
N VAL A 645 13.41 -7.11 -12.61
CA VAL A 645 13.56 -6.36 -13.87
C VAL A 645 13.17 -4.92 -13.57
N ALA A 646 14.11 -4.00 -13.70
CA ALA A 646 13.90 -2.58 -13.44
C ALA A 646 13.88 -1.79 -14.75
N LEU A 647 12.80 -1.04 -14.94
CA LEU A 647 12.61 -0.11 -16.05
C LEU A 647 12.78 1.32 -15.55
N LYS A 648 13.11 2.24 -16.48
CA LYS A 648 13.00 3.68 -16.22
C LYS A 648 11.54 4.07 -16.07
N ASN A 649 11.29 5.13 -15.30
CA ASN A 649 9.94 5.63 -15.16
C ASN A 649 9.49 6.36 -16.44
N PRO A 650 8.38 5.97 -17.11
CA PRO A 650 7.96 6.58 -18.37
C PRO A 650 7.63 8.08 -18.28
N ILE A 651 7.32 8.59 -17.09
CA ILE A 651 7.01 10.02 -16.88
C ILE A 651 8.27 10.88 -16.67
N GLU A 652 9.43 10.24 -16.48
CA GLU A 652 10.69 10.92 -16.20
C GLU A 652 11.13 11.80 -17.37
N ARG A 653 11.63 13.00 -17.05
CA ARG A 653 12.29 13.91 -17.99
C ARG A 653 13.73 14.15 -17.55
N VAL A 654 14.61 14.38 -18.53
CA VAL A 654 16.03 14.66 -18.30
C VAL A 654 16.31 16.07 -18.83
N HIS A 655 16.65 17.00 -17.92
CA HIS A 655 16.91 18.39 -18.29
C HIS A 655 18.27 18.56 -18.97
N SER A 656 19.34 18.03 -18.37
CA SER A 656 20.71 18.14 -18.93
C SER A 656 21.18 16.84 -19.57
N GLN A 657 21.58 16.93 -20.84
CA GLN A 657 22.10 15.83 -21.66
C GLN A 657 23.58 15.50 -21.38
N GLY A 658 24.30 16.39 -20.70
CA GLY A 658 25.71 16.21 -20.38
C GLY A 658 26.05 16.79 -19.00
N ARG A 659 27.19 16.35 -18.47
CA ARG A 659 27.79 16.88 -17.24
C ARG A 659 29.01 17.70 -17.61
N VAL A 660 29.13 18.90 -17.05
CA VAL A 660 30.31 19.76 -17.25
C VAL A 660 31.43 19.28 -16.33
N LEU A 661 32.63 19.13 -16.88
CA LEU A 661 33.85 18.74 -16.19
C LEU A 661 34.65 19.99 -15.73
N GLY A 662 35.64 19.81 -14.86
CA GLY A 662 36.48 20.90 -14.34
C GLY A 662 37.22 21.64 -15.45
N ASP A 663 37.63 20.93 -16.50
CA ASP A 663 38.28 21.46 -17.71
C ASP A 663 37.32 22.22 -18.65
N ARG A 664 36.07 22.47 -18.22
CA ARG A 664 34.97 23.04 -19.01
C ARG A 664 34.52 22.19 -20.19
N SER A 665 35.04 20.97 -20.35
CA SER A 665 34.52 20.03 -21.33
C SER A 665 33.23 19.38 -20.86
N VAL A 666 32.46 18.81 -21.78
CA VAL A 666 31.18 18.18 -21.47
C VAL A 666 31.32 16.67 -21.66
N LEU A 667 30.92 15.93 -20.64
CA LEU A 667 30.76 14.48 -20.70
C LEU A 667 29.29 14.16 -20.94
N TYR A 668 28.96 13.65 -22.13
CA TYR A 668 27.59 13.37 -22.52
C TYR A 668 27.09 12.08 -21.90
N LYS A 669 25.89 12.16 -21.31
CA LYS A 669 25.21 11.04 -20.67
C LYS A 669 24.68 10.08 -21.73
N TYR A 670 24.76 8.78 -21.47
CA TYR A 670 24.13 7.77 -22.32
C TYR A 670 22.68 7.54 -21.87
N ILE A 671 21.73 8.17 -22.56
CA ILE A 671 20.31 8.20 -22.17
C ILE A 671 19.50 7.32 -23.13
N ASN A 672 19.64 6.00 -22.98
CA ASN A 672 18.82 5.06 -23.75
C ASN A 672 17.45 4.85 -23.08
N PRO A 673 16.32 5.26 -23.69
CA PRO A 673 14.98 5.11 -23.08
C PRO A 673 14.52 3.64 -23.03
N ASN A 674 15.10 2.77 -23.85
CA ASN A 674 14.73 1.37 -23.99
C ASN A 674 15.63 0.42 -23.19
N LEU A 675 16.50 0.96 -22.33
CA LEU A 675 17.41 0.19 -21.51
C LEU A 675 16.67 -0.38 -20.29
N ILE A 676 16.84 -1.67 -20.04
CA ILE A 676 16.35 -2.35 -18.83
C ILE A 676 17.51 -2.94 -18.04
N ALA A 677 17.32 -2.97 -16.72
CA ALA A 677 18.25 -3.58 -15.79
C ALA A 677 17.66 -4.90 -15.28
N ILE A 678 18.30 -6.02 -15.60
CA ILE A 678 17.89 -7.37 -15.20
C ILE A 678 18.84 -7.84 -14.11
N VAL A 679 18.28 -8.27 -12.98
CA VAL A 679 19.02 -8.84 -11.87
C VAL A 679 18.72 -10.33 -11.76
N THR A 680 19.77 -11.13 -11.68
CA THR A 680 19.67 -12.57 -11.42
C THR A 680 20.48 -12.97 -10.19
N GLU A 681 20.00 -14.02 -9.52
CA GLU A 681 20.65 -14.67 -8.38
C GLU A 681 21.12 -16.06 -8.80
N GLY A 682 22.40 -16.37 -8.57
CA GLY A 682 22.98 -17.67 -8.90
C GLY A 682 22.40 -18.80 -8.07
N VAL A 683 22.03 -19.90 -8.71
CA VAL A 683 21.46 -21.10 -8.07
C VAL A 683 22.49 -22.22 -8.22
N GLY A 684 23.31 -22.46 -7.19
CA GLY A 684 24.31 -23.54 -7.22
C GLY A 684 24.78 -23.95 -5.84
N HIS A 685 24.88 -25.26 -5.58
CA HIS A 685 25.33 -25.81 -4.28
C HIS A 685 26.86 -25.75 -4.08
N ALA A 686 27.63 -25.56 -5.16
CA ALA A 686 29.10 -25.62 -5.14
C ALA A 686 29.79 -24.24 -5.30
N GLN A 687 29.08 -23.21 -5.78
CA GLN A 687 29.60 -21.85 -5.91
C GLN A 687 28.85 -20.91 -4.95
N LYS A 688 29.61 -20.12 -4.20
CA LYS A 688 29.14 -19.04 -3.33
C LYS A 688 28.04 -18.23 -4.03
N ASN A 689 26.96 -17.88 -3.32
CA ASN A 689 25.86 -17.06 -3.84
C ASN A 689 26.38 -15.89 -4.69
N THR A 690 25.87 -15.75 -5.91
CA THR A 690 26.24 -14.68 -6.84
C THR A 690 25.03 -13.85 -7.22
N ILE A 691 25.24 -12.56 -7.43
CA ILE A 691 24.24 -11.67 -8.03
C ILE A 691 24.80 -11.13 -9.32
N ASN A 692 24.07 -11.30 -10.43
CA ASN A 692 24.44 -10.72 -11.71
C ASN A 692 23.48 -9.60 -12.07
N LEU A 693 24.03 -8.52 -12.62
CA LEU A 693 23.28 -7.41 -13.20
C LEU A 693 23.60 -7.34 -14.70
N TYR A 694 22.56 -7.31 -15.50
CA TYR A 694 22.60 -7.24 -16.95
C TYR A 694 21.85 -5.99 -17.42
N LEU A 695 22.51 -5.17 -18.24
CA LEU A 695 21.88 -4.03 -18.91
C LEU A 695 21.59 -4.43 -20.35
N LEU A 696 20.31 -4.52 -20.70
CA LEU A 696 19.83 -4.99 -21.99
C LEU A 696 19.05 -3.87 -22.70
N ASP A 697 19.33 -3.65 -23.97
CA ASP A 697 18.45 -2.83 -24.82
C ASP A 697 17.29 -3.70 -25.34
N VAL A 698 16.06 -3.31 -25.00
CA VAL A 698 14.83 -4.02 -25.33
C VAL A 698 14.53 -4.04 -26.83
N VAL A 699 14.97 -3.04 -27.58
CA VAL A 699 14.66 -2.93 -29.02
C VAL A 699 15.60 -3.82 -29.83
N SER A 700 16.90 -3.71 -29.59
CA SER A 700 17.92 -4.46 -30.35
C SER A 700 18.24 -5.84 -29.77
N GLY A 701 17.94 -6.08 -28.49
CA GLY A 701 18.37 -7.29 -27.78
C GLY A 701 19.86 -7.28 -27.43
N ALA A 702 20.55 -6.14 -27.59
CA ALA A 702 21.97 -6.03 -27.32
C ALA A 702 22.24 -5.92 -25.81
N MET A 703 23.21 -6.71 -25.35
CA MET A 703 23.73 -6.64 -23.98
C MET A 703 24.73 -5.49 -23.88
N ILE A 704 24.30 -4.38 -23.29
CA ILE A 704 25.11 -3.15 -23.16
C ILE A 704 26.20 -3.32 -22.11
N PHE A 705 25.86 -3.93 -20.97
CA PHE A 705 26.80 -4.12 -19.86
C PHE A 705 26.40 -5.33 -19.01
N SER A 706 27.39 -5.98 -18.39
CA SER A 706 27.15 -7.04 -17.41
C SER A 706 28.16 -7.00 -16.28
N ILE A 707 27.72 -7.30 -15.07
CA ILE A 707 28.56 -7.40 -13.88
C ILE A 707 28.08 -8.53 -12.96
N ALA A 708 29.02 -9.24 -12.35
CA ALA A 708 28.74 -10.35 -11.44
C ALA A 708 29.41 -10.10 -10.08
N HIS A 709 28.61 -10.09 -9.02
CA HIS A 709 29.04 -10.00 -7.62
C HIS A 709 29.15 -11.40 -7.03
N LYS A 710 30.33 -11.73 -6.49
CA LYS A 710 30.60 -13.02 -5.83
C LYS A 710 30.37 -12.91 -4.33
N ARG A 711 29.82 -13.95 -3.69
CA ARG A 711 29.45 -13.94 -2.26
C ARG A 711 28.45 -12.82 -1.94
N ALA A 712 27.43 -12.69 -2.76
CA ALA A 712 26.40 -11.69 -2.62
C ALA A 712 25.03 -12.37 -2.65
N ARG A 713 24.11 -11.91 -1.79
CA ARG A 713 22.77 -12.46 -1.61
C ARG A 713 21.73 -11.34 -1.65
N GLY A 714 20.52 -11.68 -2.10
CA GLY A 714 19.37 -10.79 -2.02
C GLY A 714 18.84 -10.59 -0.58
N PRO A 715 17.80 -9.77 -0.40
CA PRO A 715 17.00 -9.11 -1.44
C PRO A 715 17.79 -8.02 -2.18
N VAL A 716 17.51 -7.86 -3.48
CA VAL A 716 18.11 -6.81 -4.32
C VAL A 716 17.05 -5.77 -4.64
N HIS A 717 17.34 -4.53 -4.30
CA HIS A 717 16.52 -3.38 -4.68
C HIS A 717 17.27 -2.60 -5.77
N THR A 718 16.59 -2.23 -6.84
CA THR A 718 17.20 -1.56 -8.00
C THR A 718 16.38 -0.34 -8.37
N VAL A 719 17.07 0.78 -8.56
CA VAL A 719 16.57 2.05 -9.06
C VAL A 719 17.29 2.35 -10.38
N HIS A 720 16.53 2.63 -11.42
CA HIS A 720 17.05 2.98 -12.75
C HIS A 720 16.45 4.32 -13.17
N SER A 721 17.29 5.34 -13.29
CA SER A 721 16.86 6.71 -13.60
C SER A 721 17.91 7.38 -14.49
N GLU A 722 17.47 8.23 -15.41
CA GLU A 722 18.32 8.96 -16.38
C GLU A 722 19.36 8.07 -17.10
N ASN A 723 20.62 8.16 -16.66
CA ASN A 723 21.79 7.45 -17.16
C ASN A 723 22.48 6.65 -16.06
N TRP A 724 21.85 6.48 -14.89
CA TRP A 724 22.45 5.83 -13.74
C TRP A 724 21.54 4.75 -13.15
N ILE A 725 22.19 3.80 -12.49
CA ILE A 725 21.54 2.65 -11.86
C ILE A 725 22.14 2.48 -10.48
N VAL A 726 21.29 2.42 -9.47
CA VAL A 726 21.69 2.16 -8.09
C VAL A 726 20.98 0.90 -7.62
N TYR A 727 21.73 -0.02 -7.04
CA TYR A 727 21.18 -1.26 -6.52
C TYR A 727 21.88 -1.69 -5.25
N SER A 728 21.11 -2.27 -4.32
CA SER A 728 21.61 -2.78 -3.05
C SER A 728 21.64 -4.30 -3.03
N TYR A 729 22.60 -4.87 -2.32
CA TYR A 729 22.71 -6.29 -2.07
C TYR A 729 23.41 -6.56 -0.74
N PHE A 730 23.28 -7.78 -0.21
CA PHE A 730 23.96 -8.19 1.00
C PHE A 730 25.25 -8.95 0.65
N ASN A 731 26.39 -8.46 1.10
CA ASN A 731 27.68 -9.10 0.90
C ASN A 731 27.93 -10.14 2.02
N GLU A 732 27.97 -11.41 1.66
CA GLU A 732 28.18 -12.52 2.61
C GLU A 732 29.62 -12.62 3.10
N LYS A 733 30.59 -12.12 2.32
CA LYS A 733 32.01 -12.15 2.73
C LYS A 733 32.25 -11.21 3.91
N SER A 734 31.70 -10.00 3.83
CA SER A 734 31.87 -8.94 4.82
C SER A 734 30.68 -8.80 5.78
N ARG A 735 29.59 -9.55 5.56
CA ARG A 735 28.36 -9.56 6.36
C ARG A 735 27.73 -8.17 6.52
N ARG A 736 27.62 -7.43 5.40
CA ARG A 736 27.08 -6.06 5.38
C ARG A 736 26.29 -5.77 4.12
N THR A 737 25.41 -4.79 4.17
CA THR A 737 24.69 -4.27 3.01
C THR A 737 25.62 -3.37 2.21
N GLU A 738 25.64 -3.54 0.89
CA GLU A 738 26.40 -2.69 -0.03
C GLU A 738 25.44 -2.09 -1.07
N ILE A 739 25.65 -0.82 -1.40
CA ILE A 739 24.97 -0.10 -2.47
C ILE A 739 25.98 0.10 -3.59
N ALA A 740 25.71 -0.47 -4.75
CA ALA A 740 26.52 -0.23 -5.94
C ALA A 740 25.81 0.75 -6.88
N SER A 741 26.57 1.68 -7.43
CA SER A 741 26.11 2.65 -8.43
C SER A 741 26.85 2.44 -9.74
N LEU A 742 26.13 2.67 -10.83
CA LEU A 742 26.63 2.70 -12.20
C LEU A 742 26.17 3.98 -12.87
N GLU A 743 27.04 4.58 -13.66
CA GLU A 743 26.72 5.69 -14.57
C GLU A 743 27.17 5.34 -15.98
N LEU A 744 26.34 5.65 -16.97
CA LEU A 744 26.63 5.42 -18.38
C LEU A 744 26.86 6.74 -19.11
N TYR A 745 27.95 6.80 -19.88
CA TYR A 745 28.36 7.97 -20.68
C TYR A 745 28.69 7.58 -22.12
N GLU A 746 28.40 8.47 -23.09
CA GLU A 746 28.81 8.29 -24.49
C GLU A 746 30.29 8.70 -24.70
N GLY A 747 30.75 9.66 -23.90
CA GLY A 747 32.06 10.29 -23.96
C GLY A 747 31.98 11.81 -24.17
N LYS A 748 33.04 12.40 -24.71
CA LYS A 748 33.12 13.86 -24.97
C LYS A 748 32.38 14.32 -26.25
N VAL A 749 31.96 13.38 -27.09
CA VAL A 749 31.25 13.65 -28.35
C VAL A 749 29.95 12.87 -28.36
N GLN A 750 28.85 13.56 -28.68
CA GLN A 750 27.54 12.95 -28.84
C GLN A 750 27.40 12.28 -30.20
N SER A 751 26.80 11.09 -30.21
CA SER A 751 26.57 10.34 -31.45
C SER A 751 25.51 11.00 -32.35
N ASN A 752 24.38 11.41 -31.76
CA ASN A 752 23.33 12.18 -32.42
C ASN A 752 22.66 13.10 -31.40
N THR A 753 22.54 14.39 -31.73
CA THR A 753 21.97 15.42 -30.84
C THR A 753 20.44 15.50 -30.89
N THR A 754 19.81 14.96 -31.94
CA THR A 754 18.38 15.16 -32.21
C THR A 754 17.54 13.95 -31.85
N VAL A 755 18.02 12.74 -32.17
CA VAL A 755 17.25 11.51 -32.04
C VAL A 755 18.14 10.41 -31.48
N PHE A 756 17.62 9.71 -30.48
CA PHE A 756 18.19 8.45 -30.00
C PHE A 756 17.51 7.28 -30.73
N SER A 757 18.30 6.38 -31.33
CA SER A 757 17.81 5.14 -31.91
C SER A 757 18.65 3.97 -31.45
N SER A 758 18.00 3.01 -30.77
CA SER A 758 18.62 1.75 -30.33
C SER A 758 19.23 0.94 -31.48
N LEU A 759 18.70 1.09 -32.71
CA LEU A 759 19.17 0.37 -33.89
C LEU A 759 20.37 1.03 -34.59
N ALA A 760 20.58 2.33 -34.36
CA ALA A 760 21.68 3.09 -34.95
C ALA A 760 22.90 3.21 -34.01
N THR A 761 22.78 2.74 -32.77
CA THR A 761 23.83 2.88 -31.75
C THR A 761 24.94 1.86 -32.01
N ALA A 762 26.07 2.32 -32.58
CA ALA A 762 27.23 1.47 -32.85
C ALA A 762 28.29 1.46 -31.73
N LYS A 763 28.31 2.48 -30.86
CA LYS A 763 29.30 2.63 -29.79
C LYS A 763 28.70 2.26 -28.43
N LEU A 764 29.35 1.34 -27.72
CA LEU A 764 28.99 1.01 -26.34
C LEU A 764 29.34 2.16 -25.38
N PRO A 765 28.52 2.41 -24.35
CA PRO A 765 28.79 3.46 -23.38
C PRO A 765 29.96 3.11 -22.46
N ILE A 766 30.61 4.15 -21.95
CA ILE A 766 31.57 4.08 -20.86
C ILE A 766 30.77 3.94 -19.56
N VAL A 767 31.05 2.89 -18.80
CA VAL A 767 30.34 2.60 -17.55
C VAL A 767 31.27 2.85 -16.37
N GLU A 768 31.01 3.94 -15.66
CA GLU A 768 31.64 4.24 -14.37
C GLU A 768 30.88 3.50 -13.27
N ARG A 769 31.61 2.94 -12.30
CA ARG A 769 30.99 2.12 -11.25
C ARG A 769 31.73 2.24 -9.93
N GLN A 770 30.97 2.28 -8.84
CA GLN A 770 31.52 2.29 -7.49
C GLN A 770 30.57 1.58 -6.53
N ALA A 771 31.12 1.08 -5.42
CA ALA A 771 30.35 0.43 -4.38
C ALA A 771 30.55 1.15 -3.05
N PHE A 772 29.49 1.24 -2.27
CA PHE A 772 29.39 1.89 -0.98
C PHE A 772 28.84 0.91 0.05
N ILE A 773 29.19 1.10 1.30
CA ILE A 773 28.73 0.34 2.45
C ILE A 773 27.56 1.10 3.06
N PHE A 774 26.48 0.38 3.31
CA PHE A 774 25.29 0.93 3.94
C PHE A 774 25.04 0.20 5.27
N PRO A 775 24.88 0.93 6.39
CA PRO A 775 24.86 0.31 7.72
C PRO A 775 23.53 -0.34 8.11
N ALA A 776 22.47 -0.15 7.31
CA ALA A 776 21.13 -0.68 7.60
C ALA A 776 20.60 -1.65 6.53
N SER A 777 19.53 -2.37 6.87
CA SER A 777 18.78 -3.18 5.91
C SER A 777 17.75 -2.33 5.17
N ILE A 778 17.64 -2.54 3.86
CA ILE A 778 16.78 -1.79 2.95
C ILE A 778 15.58 -2.67 2.58
N GLU A 779 14.37 -2.12 2.62
CA GLU A 779 13.13 -2.80 2.20
C GLU A 779 12.66 -2.33 0.81
N SER A 780 12.91 -1.06 0.47
CA SER A 780 12.52 -0.49 -0.82
C SER A 780 13.38 0.72 -1.18
N MET A 781 13.55 0.98 -2.47
CA MET A 781 14.24 2.17 -2.99
C MET A 781 13.47 2.75 -4.17
N ARG A 782 13.38 4.08 -4.24
CA ARG A 782 12.78 4.81 -5.37
C ARG A 782 13.44 6.16 -5.58
N GLU A 783 13.57 6.60 -6.82
CA GLU A 783 14.04 7.93 -7.21
C GLU A 783 12.96 9.00 -7.03
N THR A 784 13.35 10.23 -6.69
CA THR A 784 12.47 11.40 -6.76
C THR A 784 12.27 11.87 -8.21
N ILE A 785 11.06 12.30 -8.57
CA ILE A 785 10.71 12.75 -9.92
C ILE A 785 9.97 14.09 -9.87
N THR A 786 10.32 14.98 -10.80
CA THR A 786 9.68 16.28 -11.04
C THR A 786 9.33 16.44 -12.51
N GLU A 787 8.52 17.43 -12.87
CA GLU A 787 7.99 17.59 -14.23
C GLU A 787 9.09 17.80 -15.27
N LYS A 788 10.12 18.61 -14.95
CA LYS A 788 11.20 18.95 -15.89
C LYS A 788 12.51 18.24 -15.58
N GLY A 789 12.68 17.68 -14.39
CA GLY A 789 13.92 17.00 -13.97
C GLY A 789 15.10 17.98 -13.80
N ILE A 790 14.84 19.19 -13.29
CA ILE A 790 15.84 20.23 -13.01
C ILE A 790 16.40 20.08 -11.60
N THR A 791 15.53 19.83 -10.61
CA THR A 791 15.95 19.64 -9.22
C THR A 791 16.88 18.43 -9.07
N SER A 792 17.74 18.43 -8.05
CA SER A 792 18.57 17.27 -7.73
C SER A 792 17.72 16.01 -7.53
N LYS A 793 18.19 14.88 -8.07
CA LYS A 793 17.53 13.59 -7.83
C LYS A 793 18.03 12.99 -6.53
N HIS A 794 17.13 12.67 -5.62
CA HIS A 794 17.43 11.92 -4.42
C HIS A 794 16.82 10.52 -4.52
N ILE A 795 17.34 9.60 -3.72
CA ILE A 795 16.87 8.22 -3.61
C ILE A 795 16.17 8.10 -2.26
N ILE A 796 14.88 7.81 -2.28
CA ILE A 796 14.11 7.49 -1.10
C ILE A 796 14.39 6.03 -0.75
N VAL A 797 14.99 5.81 0.42
CA VAL A 797 15.38 4.49 0.94
C VAL A 797 14.50 4.17 2.15
N ALA A 798 13.64 3.17 2.02
CA ALA A 798 12.87 2.65 3.14
C ALA A 798 13.70 1.62 3.92
N LEU A 799 13.91 1.89 5.21
CA LEU A 799 14.71 1.06 6.10
C LEU A 799 13.84 0.04 6.83
N ALA A 800 14.43 -1.10 7.21
CA ALA A 800 13.72 -2.16 7.93
C ALA A 800 13.24 -1.74 9.34
N ASN A 801 13.88 -0.74 9.96
CA ASN A 801 13.44 -0.15 11.24
C ASN A 801 12.20 0.77 11.09
N GLY A 802 11.73 0.98 9.86
CA GLY A 802 10.60 1.84 9.52
C GLY A 802 10.95 3.30 9.29
N GLY A 803 12.23 3.68 9.33
CA GLY A 803 12.68 5.00 8.88
C GLY A 803 12.64 5.11 7.36
N VAL A 804 12.27 6.27 6.84
CA VAL A 804 12.32 6.60 5.41
C VAL A 804 13.41 7.65 5.22
N LEU A 805 14.51 7.26 4.60
CA LEU A 805 15.70 8.08 4.42
C LEU A 805 15.69 8.74 3.04
N GLU A 806 15.91 10.05 2.98
CA GLU A 806 16.22 10.76 1.74
C GLU A 806 17.73 10.74 1.52
N LEU A 807 18.21 9.92 0.58
CA LEU A 807 19.63 9.80 0.23
C LEU A 807 19.95 10.66 -1.00
N PRO A 808 20.74 11.73 -0.88
CA PRO A 808 21.16 12.51 -2.04
C PRO A 808 22.01 11.68 -2.99
N TRP A 809 21.70 11.74 -4.30
CA TRP A 809 22.44 10.99 -5.32
C TRP A 809 23.94 11.31 -5.34
N MET A 810 24.33 12.54 -5.00
CA MET A 810 25.73 12.96 -4.93
C MET A 810 26.56 12.15 -3.92
N MET A 811 25.93 11.51 -2.92
CA MET A 811 26.62 10.61 -1.99
C MET A 811 26.97 9.25 -2.60
N VAL A 812 26.23 8.82 -3.62
CA VAL A 812 26.41 7.55 -4.34
C VAL A 812 26.94 7.74 -5.76
N ASP A 813 27.48 8.92 -6.08
CA ASP A 813 28.12 9.20 -7.37
C ASP A 813 29.35 8.30 -7.56
N PRO A 814 29.43 7.47 -8.63
CA PRO A 814 30.54 6.55 -8.86
C PRO A 814 31.86 7.25 -9.25
N ARG A 815 31.83 8.54 -9.57
CA ARG A 815 33.00 9.33 -9.95
C ARG A 815 33.71 9.97 -8.75
N ARG A 816 33.29 9.65 -7.52
CA ARG A 816 33.93 10.16 -6.31
C ARG A 816 35.38 9.69 -6.27
N PRO A 817 36.36 10.61 -6.32
CA PRO A 817 37.75 10.22 -6.45
C PRO A 817 38.31 9.77 -5.10
N VAL A 818 39.21 8.80 -5.11
CA VAL A 818 39.90 8.35 -3.88
C VAL A 818 40.87 9.44 -3.40
N ASN A 819 41.52 10.14 -4.33
CA ASN A 819 42.41 11.26 -4.05
C ASN A 819 41.71 12.60 -4.37
N PRO A 820 41.96 13.68 -3.61
CA PRO A 820 41.23 14.94 -3.72
C PRO A 820 41.67 15.83 -4.90
N GLU A 821 42.08 15.26 -6.05
CA GLU A 821 42.59 16.05 -7.19
C GLU A 821 41.49 16.77 -7.98
N SER A 822 40.23 16.29 -7.93
CA SER A 822 39.10 16.82 -8.71
C SER A 822 38.27 17.87 -7.95
N ARG A 823 38.92 18.83 -7.27
CA ARG A 823 38.21 19.86 -6.48
C ARG A 823 37.37 20.82 -7.31
N GLU A 824 37.74 21.09 -8.56
CA GLU A 824 37.06 22.06 -9.43
C GLU A 824 35.62 21.63 -9.77
N GLU A 825 35.35 20.33 -9.84
CA GLU A 825 34.00 19.81 -10.11
C GLU A 825 33.10 19.79 -8.86
N GLY A 826 33.63 20.10 -7.68
CA GLY A 826 32.90 20.02 -6.42
C GLY A 826 32.51 18.59 -6.01
N VAL A 827 33.17 17.57 -6.56
CA VAL A 827 32.88 16.16 -6.26
C VAL A 827 33.45 15.80 -4.88
N ILE A 828 32.61 15.18 -4.06
CA ILE A 828 32.99 14.74 -2.70
C ILE A 828 33.99 13.58 -2.82
N PRO A 829 35.12 13.58 -2.09
CA PRO A 829 36.07 12.46 -2.12
C PRO A 829 35.40 11.16 -1.69
N TYR A 830 35.83 10.02 -2.21
CA TYR A 830 35.23 8.73 -1.92
C TYR A 830 35.33 8.39 -0.42
N THR A 831 34.17 8.29 0.23
CA THR A 831 34.01 7.64 1.52
C THR A 831 33.19 6.37 1.32
N PRO A 832 33.75 5.18 1.61
CA PRO A 832 33.07 3.92 1.36
C PRO A 832 31.81 3.77 2.21
N GLU A 833 31.81 4.26 3.45
CA GLU A 833 30.65 4.19 4.34
C GLU A 833 29.77 5.42 4.18
N ILE A 834 28.47 5.18 3.95
CA ILE A 834 27.45 6.24 3.88
C ILE A 834 26.81 6.36 5.26
N PRO A 835 27.06 7.45 6.01
CA PRO A 835 26.43 7.67 7.31
C PRO A 835 24.93 7.91 7.15
N ILE A 836 24.13 7.36 8.07
CA ILE A 836 22.71 7.66 8.18
C ILE A 836 22.55 8.84 9.14
N HIS A 837 22.17 9.99 8.60
CA HIS A 837 21.82 11.16 9.40
C HIS A 837 20.33 11.11 9.77
N MET A 838 20.01 11.30 11.05
CA MET A 838 18.62 11.30 11.51
C MET A 838 17.82 12.46 10.88
N ASP A 839 18.48 13.58 10.59
CA ASP A 839 17.87 14.76 9.93
C ASP A 839 17.41 14.47 8.49
N ALA A 840 17.98 13.45 7.84
CA ALA A 840 17.58 13.00 6.51
C ALA A 840 16.41 11.99 6.54
N THR A 841 15.94 11.60 7.73
CA THR A 841 14.80 10.69 7.91
C THR A 841 13.49 11.47 7.84
N ILE A 842 12.81 11.40 6.70
CA ILE A 842 11.66 12.27 6.37
C ILE A 842 10.41 11.99 7.22
N ASN A 843 10.30 10.81 7.81
CA ASN A 843 9.16 10.41 8.62
C ASN A 843 9.40 10.55 10.13
N TYR A 844 10.52 11.15 10.56
CA TYR A 844 10.79 11.47 11.97
C TYR A 844 10.39 10.34 12.95
N ASN A 845 9.36 10.52 13.78
CA ASN A 845 8.89 9.53 14.77
C ASN A 845 7.77 8.59 14.24
N GLN A 846 7.39 8.72 12.98
CA GLN A 846 6.33 7.97 12.33
C GLN A 846 6.86 6.73 11.58
N SER A 847 7.38 5.75 12.31
CA SER A 847 7.96 4.53 11.72
C SER A 847 6.95 3.74 10.85
N VAL A 848 7.31 3.39 9.62
CA VAL A 848 6.44 2.67 8.68
C VAL A 848 6.92 1.22 8.55
N PHE A 849 6.13 0.25 9.02
CA PHE A 849 6.56 -1.15 9.00
C PHE A 849 6.26 -1.84 7.67
N ARG A 850 7.12 -2.80 7.30
CA ARG A 850 6.97 -3.69 6.12
C ARG A 850 6.66 -2.94 4.84
N VAL A 851 7.49 -1.96 4.51
CA VAL A 851 7.34 -1.19 3.27
C VAL A 851 7.42 -2.14 2.07
N ALA A 852 6.33 -2.23 1.31
CA ALA A 852 6.26 -3.01 0.08
C ALA A 852 6.73 -2.20 -1.13
N GLY A 853 6.48 -0.88 -1.12
CA GLY A 853 6.85 0.02 -2.20
C GLY A 853 6.85 1.48 -1.80
N VAL A 854 7.61 2.27 -2.56
CA VAL A 854 7.60 3.73 -2.51
C VAL A 854 7.20 4.22 -3.90
N HIS A 855 6.18 5.08 -3.93
CA HIS A 855 5.68 5.71 -5.13
C HIS A 855 5.94 7.21 -5.08
N THR A 856 6.48 7.76 -6.17
CA THR A 856 6.86 9.16 -6.29
C THR A 856 6.11 9.79 -7.45
N SER A 857 5.50 10.96 -7.25
CA SER A 857 4.80 11.70 -8.30
C SER A 857 5.30 13.14 -8.35
N PRO A 858 5.49 13.72 -9.55
CA PRO A 858 5.84 15.13 -9.68
C PRO A 858 4.70 16.01 -9.16
N SER A 859 5.00 17.12 -8.49
CA SER A 859 4.02 18.17 -8.25
C SER A 859 4.01 19.17 -9.41
N GLY A 860 3.13 20.18 -9.38
CA GLY A 860 3.21 21.31 -10.33
C GLY A 860 4.35 22.28 -10.03
N LEU A 861 5.05 22.10 -8.91
CA LEU A 861 6.30 22.81 -8.55
C LEU A 861 7.49 21.94 -8.93
N GLU A 862 8.52 22.56 -9.51
CA GLU A 862 9.72 21.84 -9.92
C GLU A 862 10.62 21.51 -8.72
N SER A 863 10.49 22.21 -7.61
CA SER A 863 11.23 21.92 -6.38
C SER A 863 10.70 20.71 -5.62
N THR A 864 9.42 20.35 -5.80
CA THR A 864 8.69 19.48 -4.86
C THR A 864 8.23 18.18 -5.53
N CYS A 865 8.49 17.06 -4.85
CA CYS A 865 8.06 15.71 -5.21
C CYS A 865 7.10 15.17 -4.15
N LEU A 866 6.02 14.51 -4.57
CA LEU A 866 5.09 13.84 -3.68
C LEU A 866 5.55 12.40 -3.45
N VAL A 867 5.70 12.00 -2.20
CA VAL A 867 6.19 10.68 -1.80
C VAL A 867 5.10 9.93 -1.04
N PHE A 868 4.70 8.79 -1.57
CA PHE A 868 3.75 7.87 -0.94
C PHE A 868 4.44 6.53 -0.68
N VAL A 869 4.53 6.17 0.59
CA VAL A 869 5.12 4.92 1.06
C VAL A 869 3.99 3.99 1.47
N HIS A 870 3.98 2.78 0.92
CA HIS A 870 2.96 1.79 1.23
C HIS A 870 3.57 0.45 1.62
N GLY A 871 2.92 -0.21 2.57
CA GLY A 871 3.31 -1.48 3.16
C GLY A 871 2.21 -1.98 4.06
N LEU A 872 2.56 -2.48 5.25
CA LEU A 872 1.58 -2.68 6.32
C LEU A 872 0.98 -1.33 6.77
N ASP A 873 1.80 -0.29 6.79
CA ASP A 873 1.40 1.08 7.09
C ASP A 873 1.46 1.96 5.84
N LEU A 874 0.67 3.03 5.83
CA LEU A 874 0.70 4.05 4.79
C LEU A 874 1.30 5.32 5.35
N PHE A 875 2.17 5.95 4.58
CA PHE A 875 2.74 7.25 4.89
C PHE A 875 2.83 8.10 3.64
N TYR A 876 2.42 9.35 3.74
CA TYR A 876 2.48 10.32 2.66
C TYR A 876 3.21 11.56 3.14
N THR A 877 4.06 12.13 2.29
CA THR A 877 4.72 13.42 2.55
C THR A 877 5.17 14.08 1.24
N ARG A 878 5.72 15.28 1.35
CA ARG A 878 6.31 16.05 0.26
C ARG A 878 7.79 16.22 0.53
N VAL A 879 8.61 16.03 -0.49
CA VAL A 879 10.07 16.14 -0.41
C VAL A 879 10.54 17.19 -1.40
N ALA A 880 11.49 18.04 -0.98
CA ALA A 880 12.07 19.09 -1.81
C ALA A 880 13.61 18.94 -1.86
N PRO A 881 14.15 18.13 -2.80
CA PRO A 881 15.57 17.77 -2.85
C PRO A 881 16.53 18.97 -2.86
N SER A 882 16.19 20.01 -3.64
CA SER A 882 16.98 21.26 -3.75
C SER A 882 16.40 22.41 -2.92
N LYS A 883 15.59 22.09 -1.89
CA LYS A 883 14.74 23.04 -1.15
C LYS A 883 13.74 23.76 -2.07
N THR A 884 12.81 24.50 -1.48
CA THR A 884 11.70 25.17 -2.19
C THR A 884 12.17 26.48 -2.85
N PHE A 885 12.88 26.39 -3.98
CA PHE A 885 13.41 27.56 -4.70
C PHE A 885 12.36 28.30 -5.55
N ASP A 886 11.22 27.69 -5.82
CA ASP A 886 10.12 28.22 -6.64
C ASP A 886 8.91 28.69 -5.81
N VAL A 887 9.03 28.64 -4.48
CA VAL A 887 8.03 29.15 -3.53
C VAL A 887 8.69 30.18 -2.63
N LEU A 888 7.93 31.22 -2.28
CA LEU A 888 8.36 32.18 -1.26
C LEU A 888 8.55 31.45 0.07
N LYS A 889 9.57 31.82 0.83
CA LYS A 889 9.81 31.17 2.12
C LYS A 889 8.62 31.36 3.07
N GLU A 890 8.36 30.35 3.89
CA GLU A 890 7.27 30.41 4.89
C GLU A 890 7.56 31.42 6.01
N ASP A 891 8.84 31.65 6.32
CA ASP A 891 9.33 32.62 7.30
C ASP A 891 9.47 34.05 6.74
N PHE A 892 8.84 34.34 5.59
CA PHE A 892 8.94 35.64 4.95
C PHE A 892 8.25 36.74 5.77
N ASP A 893 9.01 37.75 6.19
CA ASP A 893 8.49 38.87 7.00
C ASP A 893 7.74 39.91 6.15
N TYR A 894 6.44 39.67 5.98
CA TYR A 894 5.54 40.61 5.29
C TYR A 894 5.41 41.95 6.03
N TYR A 895 5.50 41.96 7.37
CA TYR A 895 5.30 43.17 8.17
C TYR A 895 6.45 44.14 8.01
N LEU A 896 7.69 43.65 7.99
CA LEU A 896 8.87 44.47 7.75
C LEU A 896 8.75 45.25 6.44
N ILE A 897 8.35 44.59 5.35
CA ILE A 897 8.21 45.24 4.03
C ILE A 897 7.10 46.29 4.07
N VAL A 898 5.95 45.99 4.67
CA VAL A 898 4.83 46.95 4.77
C VAL A 898 5.24 48.17 5.59
N VAL A 899 5.93 47.99 6.72
CA VAL A 899 6.40 49.08 7.58
C VAL A 899 7.45 49.94 6.87
N VAL A 900 8.43 49.32 6.20
CA VAL A 900 9.46 50.05 5.45
C VAL A 900 8.84 50.84 4.30
N LEU A 901 7.91 50.25 3.53
CA LEU A 901 7.20 50.95 2.46
C LEU A 901 6.40 52.13 2.99
N ALA A 902 5.66 51.95 4.08
CA ALA A 902 4.91 53.04 4.70
C ALA A 902 5.84 54.16 5.19
N ALA A 903 6.95 53.81 5.85
CA ALA A 903 7.95 54.78 6.30
C ALA A 903 8.60 55.54 5.14
N LEU A 904 8.91 54.88 4.03
CA LEU A 904 9.44 55.51 2.82
C LEU A 904 8.42 56.45 2.16
N VAL A 905 7.15 56.07 2.09
CA VAL A 905 6.07 56.93 1.54
C VAL A 905 5.88 58.17 2.39
N ILE A 906 5.80 58.02 3.72
CA ILE A 906 5.67 59.14 4.66
C ILE A 906 6.90 60.06 4.57
N SER A 907 8.11 59.48 4.58
CA SER A 907 9.36 60.24 4.47
C SER A 907 9.45 60.99 3.14
N SER A 908 9.03 60.38 2.03
CA SER A 908 8.97 61.02 0.72
C SER A 908 8.00 62.21 0.70
N TYR A 909 6.82 62.07 1.30
CA TYR A 909 5.85 63.16 1.39
C TYR A 909 6.36 64.31 2.26
N ILE A 910 6.98 64.00 3.40
CA ILE A 910 7.61 64.99 4.29
C ILE A 910 8.77 65.69 3.56
N ALA A 911 9.67 64.93 2.93
CA ALA A 911 10.80 65.47 2.18
C ALA A 911 10.34 66.36 1.02
N LYS A 912 9.30 65.96 0.27
CA LYS A 912 8.68 66.79 -0.78
C LYS A 912 8.19 68.12 -0.23
N LYS A 913 7.52 68.11 0.92
CA LYS A 913 7.02 69.33 1.59
C LYS A 913 8.17 70.21 2.11
N LEU A 914 9.21 69.62 2.71
CA LEU A 914 10.37 70.36 3.19
C LEU A 914 11.18 70.97 2.03
N ALA A 915 11.34 70.23 0.93
CA ALA A 915 12.02 70.70 -0.26
C ALA A 915 11.26 71.86 -0.93
N SER A 916 9.93 71.78 -1.05
CA SER A 916 9.14 72.88 -1.62
C SER A 916 9.22 74.14 -0.76
N GLN A 917 9.17 74.01 0.56
CA GLN A 917 9.37 75.14 1.49
C GLN A 917 10.77 75.74 1.37
N LYS A 918 11.81 74.92 1.25
CA LYS A 918 13.19 75.39 1.07
C LYS A 918 13.36 76.13 -0.26
N ALA A 919 12.85 75.57 -1.35
CA ALA A 919 12.89 76.19 -2.67
C ALA A 919 12.12 77.52 -2.70
N GLN A 920 10.93 77.58 -2.08
CA GLN A 920 10.17 78.81 -1.94
C GLN A 920 10.94 79.87 -1.13
N LYS A 921 11.53 79.51 0.01
CA LYS A 921 12.37 80.43 0.79
C LYS A 921 13.61 80.93 0.03
N GLN A 922 14.19 80.11 -0.83
CA GLN A 922 15.30 80.51 -1.70
C GLN A 922 14.86 81.45 -2.82
N ALA A 923 13.67 81.25 -3.39
CA ALA A 923 13.11 82.14 -4.42
C ALA A 923 12.64 83.49 -3.86
N TRP A 924 12.32 83.56 -2.56
CA TRP A 924 11.89 84.79 -1.88
C TRP A 924 13.04 85.61 -1.29
N LYS A 925 14.27 85.07 -1.29
CA LYS A 925 15.51 85.81 -1.05
C LYS A 925 16.05 86.31 -2.38
#